data_AF-A0A653WGK3-F1
#
_entry.id   AF-A0A653WGK3-F1
#
_cell.length_a   1.000
_cell.length_b   1.000
_cell.length_c   1.000
_cell.angle_alpha   90.00
_cell.angle_beta   90.00
_cell.angle_gamma   90.00
#
_symmetry.space_group_name_H-M   'P 1'
#
loop_
_entity.id
_entity.type
_entity.pdbx_description
1 polymer ?
#
loop_
_entity_poly.entity_id
_entity_poly.type
_entity_poly.pdbx_seq_one_letter_code
_entity_poly.pdbx_strand_id
1 'polypeptide(L)'
;MKRIYLFLFAVIILLFSNCEKDFDTNEHSTNKDNFNFKTITFNEVTKINKKASLKVLELKSNFLQKNAIIQGVLVDTTNIIHLQREDGFSSFSFKIQQDINLTYFQNLVIENFPNGEQRTLLVKFNLNTPLLFLDKQSISNATTSIETTNLSNNTSENRGTGSDCITVGYWETVDACEGELVTPSENPRCFNADGSRATKEVFITIAEDCSDGSGGGDDGGFNGNPPDSNNGGDNNGSNNGGTYNGAGIFIPNIYTGDDDPNNPDFVLSGQVADYFNALPQNIKSLTNNNTWVYAYLVDYFRNHGNTVNNRNTLNATTALNNFYTFQLSSYSPNLSHVAHEKLNFWAYYNFLNNNISNVNTQTIFNIKDYVIQTASSQNDESVIDYLFDNYQSNEALAFIEELINRSVETGLTFDIEKSLKSPAYIDFSEIDKTTPEGQKLDCIYKKLTNSPEFKRLFEGTFGGDQQKLNIKFKMQANLVDADGDIVRARCNPEHLNIQAGGTGNYQEIIYNSDQLAGPDLTSNIYIAKSIIHELIHAYLNVKFLNTANGPSLTFLSDLELEELLEQVFNTNDPLQLGINQHNFMSQHMIPEFQTILSEIITDLIPQSDILVLNNTPITDFNGNFIENFNFQHFYTSLAYEGLHHTDSYLNNIENNVIELRKHQEYNRHGRNSSQNCL
;
A
#
# COMPACT_ATOMS: atom_id res chain seq x y z
N MET A 1 -36.29 -17.73 -8.00
CA MET A 1 -35.11 -16.93 -7.59
C MET A 1 -35.32 -15.41 -7.68
N LYS A 2 -35.91 -14.82 -8.74
CA LYS A 2 -36.14 -13.35 -8.82
C LYS A 2 -37.01 -12.72 -7.71
N ARG A 3 -37.89 -13.49 -7.05
CA ARG A 3 -38.74 -12.98 -5.95
C ARG A 3 -38.04 -12.89 -4.59
N ILE A 4 -36.92 -13.59 -4.39
CA ILE A 4 -36.15 -13.54 -3.14
C ILE A 4 -35.28 -12.28 -3.09
N TYR A 5 -34.72 -11.86 -4.23
CA TYR A 5 -33.95 -10.61 -4.32
C TYR A 5 -34.80 -9.35 -4.12
N LEU A 6 -36.06 -9.35 -4.60
CA LEU A 6 -36.97 -8.22 -4.36
C LEU A 6 -37.37 -8.08 -2.88
N PHE A 7 -37.47 -9.22 -2.17
CA PHE A 7 -37.78 -9.22 -0.73
C PHE A 7 -36.58 -8.80 0.12
N LEU A 8 -35.36 -9.23 -0.23
CA LEU A 8 -34.12 -8.79 0.42
C LEU A 8 -33.85 -7.29 0.19
N PHE A 9 -34.15 -6.76 -1.00
CA PHE A 9 -33.97 -5.33 -1.29
C PHE A 9 -35.01 -4.45 -0.55
N ALA A 10 -36.24 -4.93 -0.38
CA ALA A 10 -37.27 -4.24 0.40
C ALA A 10 -36.98 -4.22 1.92
N VAL A 11 -36.37 -5.29 2.45
CA VAL A 11 -35.96 -5.36 3.87
C VAL A 11 -34.78 -4.43 4.15
N ILE A 12 -33.85 -4.27 3.21
CA ILE A 12 -32.73 -3.33 3.35
C ILE A 12 -33.23 -1.87 3.33
N ILE A 13 -34.22 -1.52 2.51
CA ILE A 13 -34.79 -0.17 2.47
C ILE A 13 -35.61 0.16 3.75
N LEU A 14 -36.26 -0.82 4.36
CA LEU A 14 -36.95 -0.63 5.65
C LEU A 14 -36.01 -0.45 6.84
N LEU A 15 -34.78 -0.99 6.77
CA LEU A 15 -33.76 -0.86 7.82
C LEU A 15 -33.06 0.51 7.86
N PHE A 16 -33.26 1.37 6.85
CA PHE A 16 -32.70 2.73 6.80
C PHE A 16 -33.75 3.86 7.01
N SER A 17 -34.92 3.54 7.56
CA SER A 17 -36.04 4.51 7.71
C SER A 17 -36.36 4.97 9.14
N ASN A 18 -35.54 4.65 10.14
CA ASN A 18 -35.64 5.28 11.46
C ASN A 18 -34.78 6.54 11.51
N CYS A 19 -35.35 7.65 11.02
CA CYS A 19 -34.93 8.98 11.39
C CYS A 19 -35.45 9.32 12.80
N GLU A 20 -34.51 9.89 13.52
CA GLU A 20 -34.55 10.59 14.79
C GLU A 20 -35.79 11.50 14.93
N LYS A 21 -36.37 11.52 16.12
CA LYS A 21 -37.41 12.47 16.52
C LYS A 21 -36.72 13.73 17.04
N ASP A 22 -36.81 14.82 16.29
CA ASP A 22 -36.51 16.15 16.79
C ASP A 22 -37.53 16.54 17.87
N PHE A 23 -37.04 16.72 19.10
CA PHE A 23 -37.74 17.46 20.13
C PHE A 23 -37.16 18.87 20.14
N ASP A 24 -37.90 19.81 19.56
CA ASP A 24 -37.72 21.23 19.79
C ASP A 24 -38.06 21.54 21.25
N THR A 25 -37.04 21.90 22.04
CA THR A 25 -37.22 22.73 23.23
C THR A 25 -36.40 23.99 23.08
N ASN A 26 -37.12 25.09 22.84
CA ASN A 26 -36.62 26.44 23.06
C ASN A 26 -36.07 26.57 24.48
N GLU A 27 -34.77 26.76 24.63
CA GLU A 27 -34.20 27.37 25.83
C GLU A 27 -33.11 28.38 25.47
N HIS A 28 -33.21 29.55 26.09
CA HIS A 28 -32.37 30.71 25.85
C HIS A 28 -30.88 30.45 26.15
N SER A 29 -30.04 31.04 25.29
CA SER A 29 -28.59 31.07 25.36
C SER A 29 -28.05 31.76 26.62
N THR A 30 -27.15 31.07 27.33
CA THR A 30 -25.95 31.67 27.94
C THR A 30 -24.84 30.63 27.87
N ASN A 31 -23.89 30.86 26.96
CA ASN A 31 -22.60 30.18 26.70
C ASN A 31 -22.29 28.94 27.55
N LYS A 32 -22.59 27.75 27.01
CA LYS A 32 -21.92 26.50 27.37
C LYS A 32 -20.86 26.23 26.31
N ASP A 33 -19.60 26.20 26.70
CA ASP A 33 -18.57 25.67 25.82
C ASP A 33 -18.73 24.15 25.77
N ASN A 34 -19.41 23.65 24.73
CA ASN A 34 -19.70 22.23 24.56
C ASN A 34 -18.45 21.50 24.04
N PHE A 35 -17.64 20.98 24.97
CA PHE A 35 -16.56 20.05 24.68
C PHE A 35 -17.03 18.61 24.86
N ASN A 36 -16.60 17.71 23.98
CA ASN A 36 -16.78 16.26 24.10
C ASN A 36 -15.42 15.59 24.28
N PHE A 37 -15.27 14.80 25.34
CA PHE A 37 -14.04 14.05 25.61
C PHE A 37 -14.30 12.54 25.57
N LYS A 38 -13.31 11.80 25.08
CA LYS A 38 -13.31 10.33 25.16
C LYS A 38 -11.90 9.78 25.07
N THR A 39 -11.68 8.64 25.72
CA THR A 39 -10.50 7.81 25.45
C THR A 39 -10.77 7.00 24.18
N ILE A 40 -9.82 7.02 23.25
CA ILE A 40 -9.89 6.29 21.97
C ILE A 40 -8.60 5.54 21.69
N THR A 41 -8.69 4.58 20.77
CA THR A 41 -7.56 3.82 20.23
C THR A 41 -6.98 4.47 18.98
N PHE A 42 -5.76 4.07 18.60
CA PHE A 42 -5.14 4.54 17.34
C PHE A 42 -5.99 4.27 16.09
N ASN A 43 -6.65 3.11 16.04
CA ASN A 43 -7.55 2.74 14.94
C ASN A 43 -8.78 3.64 14.85
N GLU A 44 -9.16 4.31 15.93
CA GLU A 44 -10.20 5.33 15.89
C GLU A 44 -9.63 6.69 15.47
N VAL A 45 -8.39 7.03 15.86
CA VAL A 45 -7.71 8.23 15.34
C VAL A 45 -7.59 8.18 13.81
N THR A 46 -7.22 7.04 13.22
CA THR A 46 -7.15 6.89 11.76
C THR A 46 -8.48 7.12 11.06
N LYS A 47 -9.60 6.82 11.73
CA LYS A 47 -10.96 7.04 11.23
C LYS A 47 -11.45 8.47 11.44
N ILE A 48 -11.15 9.07 12.59
CA ILE A 48 -11.58 10.43 12.96
C ILE A 48 -10.74 11.48 12.23
N ASN A 49 -9.42 11.30 12.20
CA ASN A 49 -8.48 12.26 11.63
C ASN A 49 -7.26 11.56 11.04
N LYS A 50 -7.35 11.21 9.75
CA LYS A 50 -6.26 10.58 8.99
C LYS A 50 -4.96 11.40 9.03
N LYS A 51 -5.02 12.74 8.99
CA LYS A 51 -3.83 13.61 9.08
C LYS A 51 -3.13 13.45 10.42
N ALA A 52 -3.88 13.47 11.53
CA ALA A 52 -3.32 13.23 12.86
C ALA A 52 -2.68 11.84 12.96
N SER A 53 -3.32 10.78 12.45
CA SER A 53 -2.72 9.44 12.46
C SER A 53 -1.46 9.35 11.60
N LEU A 54 -1.44 10.00 10.43
CA LEU A 54 -0.24 10.07 9.59
C LEU A 54 0.85 10.87 10.27
N LYS A 55 0.52 11.93 11.01
CA LYS A 55 1.49 12.71 11.78
C LYS A 55 2.07 11.94 12.96
N VAL A 56 1.28 11.09 13.62
CA VAL A 56 1.80 10.17 14.66
C VAL A 56 2.69 9.11 14.04
N LEU A 57 2.31 8.52 12.90
CA LEU A 57 3.18 7.58 12.17
C LEU A 57 4.45 8.26 11.67
N GLU A 58 4.31 9.49 11.16
CA GLU A 58 5.39 10.35 10.73
C GLU A 58 6.30 10.65 11.91
N LEU A 59 5.81 11.04 13.09
CA LEU A 59 6.64 11.29 14.26
C LEU A 59 7.24 10.00 14.80
N LYS A 60 6.51 8.89 14.76
CA LYS A 60 7.06 7.56 15.02
C LYS A 60 8.18 7.20 14.03
N SER A 61 8.16 7.77 12.81
CA SER A 61 9.21 7.66 11.79
C SER A 61 10.19 8.87 11.72
N ASN A 62 9.94 9.98 12.43
CA ASN A 62 10.66 11.27 12.38
C ASN A 62 11.15 11.74 13.76
N PHE A 63 11.00 10.96 14.84
CA PHE A 63 11.78 11.05 16.11
C PHE A 63 13.29 10.79 15.91
N LEU A 64 13.73 11.05 14.70
CA LEU A 64 14.59 10.20 13.92
C LEU A 64 15.49 11.04 12.99
N GLN A 65 15.55 12.37 13.21
CA GLN A 65 16.60 13.23 12.68
C GLN A 65 17.13 14.19 13.74
N LYS A 66 18.43 14.46 13.63
CA LYS A 66 19.29 15.30 14.48
C LYS A 66 18.65 16.63 14.91
N ASN A 67 18.60 16.86 16.23
CA ASN A 67 18.50 18.15 16.93
C ASN A 67 17.14 18.58 17.55
N ALA A 68 16.14 17.71 17.67
CA ALA A 68 15.02 17.96 18.59
C ALA A 68 15.15 17.08 19.85
N ILE A 69 14.80 17.64 21.00
CA ILE A 69 14.99 17.19 22.40
C ILE A 69 14.35 15.82 22.75
N ILE A 70 13.93 15.04 21.76
CA ILE A 70 13.10 13.85 21.95
C ILE A 70 13.73 12.65 21.23
N GLN A 71 14.87 12.17 21.72
CA GLN A 71 15.38 10.85 21.33
C GLN A 71 14.87 9.80 22.32
N GLY A 72 14.29 8.71 21.81
CA GLY A 72 13.98 7.52 22.61
C GLY A 72 12.64 7.48 23.33
N VAL A 73 11.65 8.28 22.90
CA VAL A 73 10.32 8.30 23.51
C VAL A 73 9.36 7.35 22.81
N LEU A 74 8.77 6.42 23.57
CA LEU A 74 7.69 5.55 23.10
C LEU A 74 6.34 6.24 23.33
N VAL A 75 5.61 6.50 22.25
CA VAL A 75 4.26 7.07 22.30
C VAL A 75 3.25 5.93 22.47
N ASP A 76 2.44 5.99 23.53
CA ASP A 76 1.33 5.07 23.73
C ASP A 76 0.18 5.41 22.76
N THR A 77 -0.25 4.40 22.02
CA THR A 77 -1.32 4.52 21.01
C THR A 77 -2.59 3.75 21.41
N THR A 78 -2.61 3.17 22.61
CA THR A 78 -3.73 2.38 23.14
C THR A 78 -4.78 3.23 23.83
N ASN A 79 -4.34 4.22 24.61
CA ASN A 79 -5.20 5.08 25.43
C ASN A 79 -4.97 6.55 25.09
N ILE A 80 -5.59 7.03 24.00
CA ILE A 80 -5.42 8.39 23.51
C ILE A 80 -6.59 9.23 24.01
N ILE A 81 -6.32 10.38 24.62
CA ILE A 81 -7.40 11.29 25.02
C ILE A 81 -7.75 12.18 23.83
N HIS A 82 -8.99 12.09 23.38
CA HIS A 82 -9.53 12.93 22.31
C HIS A 82 -10.52 13.94 22.90
N LEU A 83 -10.29 15.21 22.61
CA LEU A 83 -11.16 16.32 22.95
C LEU A 83 -11.66 16.96 21.65
N GLN A 84 -12.96 17.22 21.57
CA GLN A 84 -13.60 17.81 20.40
C GLN A 84 -14.52 18.95 20.84
N ARG A 85 -14.53 20.05 20.08
CA ARG A 85 -15.45 21.19 20.24
C ARG A 85 -16.47 21.20 19.10
N GLU A 86 -17.62 21.80 19.34
CA GLU A 86 -18.66 21.98 18.32
C GLU A 86 -18.21 22.84 17.13
N ASP A 87 -17.27 23.77 17.33
CA ASP A 87 -16.73 24.61 16.27
C ASP A 87 -15.78 23.87 15.31
N GLY A 88 -15.50 22.58 15.57
CA GLY A 88 -14.64 21.74 14.75
C GLY A 88 -13.20 21.62 15.25
N PHE A 89 -12.83 22.29 16.36
CA PHE A 89 -11.54 22.05 16.99
C PHE A 89 -11.47 20.62 17.57
N SER A 90 -10.33 19.96 17.40
CA SER A 90 -10.05 18.69 18.07
C SER A 90 -8.60 18.58 18.51
N SER A 91 -8.37 18.02 19.70
CA SER A 91 -7.04 17.69 20.19
C SER A 91 -6.92 16.22 20.57
N PHE A 92 -5.75 15.65 20.30
CA PHE A 92 -5.38 14.28 20.63
C PHE A 92 -4.15 14.33 21.53
N SER A 93 -4.29 13.87 22.77
CA SER A 93 -3.20 13.80 23.76
C SER A 93 -2.76 12.35 23.90
N PHE A 94 -1.54 12.07 23.46
CA PHE A 94 -0.91 10.77 23.53
C PHE A 94 0.02 10.71 24.74
N LYS A 95 -0.04 9.62 25.50
CA LYS A 95 0.94 9.39 26.57
C LYS A 95 2.31 9.19 25.94
N ILE A 96 3.31 9.74 26.59
CA ILE A 96 4.71 9.41 26.34
C ILE A 96 5.16 8.53 27.49
N GLN A 97 5.70 7.37 27.14
CA GLN A 97 6.26 6.44 28.10
C GLN A 97 7.64 6.93 28.52
N GLN A 98 7.87 6.96 29.83
CA GLN A 98 9.04 7.57 30.45
C GLN A 98 9.27 6.98 31.85
N ASP A 99 10.45 7.26 32.43
CA ASP A 99 10.79 6.81 33.79
C ASP A 99 9.88 7.48 34.83
N ILE A 100 9.20 6.65 35.62
CA ILE A 100 8.25 7.06 36.66
C ILE A 100 8.93 7.75 37.86
N ASN A 101 10.27 7.66 37.98
CA ASN A 101 11.03 8.37 39.01
C ASN A 101 11.32 9.83 38.64
N LEU A 102 10.99 10.25 37.42
CA LEU A 102 11.19 11.62 36.98
C LEU A 102 10.21 12.57 37.68
N THR A 103 10.67 13.79 37.96
CA THR A 103 9.86 14.91 38.44
C THR A 103 9.30 15.72 37.26
N TYR A 104 9.04 15.06 36.13
CA TYR A 104 8.32 15.64 35.02
C TYR A 104 7.63 14.54 34.21
N PHE A 105 6.60 14.89 33.43
CA PHE A 105 6.12 14.03 32.36
C PHE A 105 5.81 14.76 31.07
N GLN A 106 5.74 14.02 29.96
CA GLN A 106 5.48 14.57 28.63
C GLN A 106 4.22 13.99 28.00
N ASN A 107 3.57 14.78 27.15
CA ASN A 107 2.53 14.34 26.23
C ASN A 107 2.84 14.81 24.82
N LEU A 108 2.56 13.95 23.84
CA LEU A 108 2.49 14.37 22.45
C LEU A 108 1.05 14.82 22.20
N VAL A 109 0.86 16.07 21.81
CA VAL A 109 -0.46 16.66 21.57
C VAL A 109 -0.58 17.03 20.10
N ILE A 110 -1.65 16.60 19.44
CA ILE A 110 -1.97 16.99 18.07
C ILE A 110 -3.29 17.74 18.08
N GLU A 111 -3.25 19.02 17.76
CA GLU A 111 -4.40 19.90 17.68
C GLU A 111 -4.78 20.12 16.22
N ASN A 112 -6.07 20.18 15.95
CA ASN A 112 -6.63 20.51 14.65
C ASN A 112 -7.63 21.63 14.86
N PHE A 113 -7.41 22.72 14.16
CA PHE A 113 -8.25 23.91 14.25
C PHE A 113 -9.35 23.86 13.18
N PRO A 114 -10.48 24.57 13.38
CA PRO A 114 -11.59 24.62 12.42
C PRO A 114 -11.19 25.08 11.01
N ASN A 115 -10.14 25.91 10.92
CA ASN A 115 -9.58 26.40 9.66
C ASN A 115 -8.76 25.33 8.89
N GLY A 116 -8.64 24.11 9.43
CA GLY A 116 -7.87 23.00 8.83
C GLY A 116 -6.38 23.02 9.17
N GLU A 117 -5.90 24.00 9.95
CA GLU A 117 -4.55 24.04 10.49
C GLU A 117 -4.36 22.92 11.51
N GLN A 118 -3.19 22.28 11.48
CA GLN A 118 -2.80 21.26 12.44
C GLN A 118 -1.53 21.71 13.14
N ARG A 119 -1.50 21.50 14.46
CA ARG A 119 -0.35 21.77 15.32
C ARG A 119 0.02 20.52 16.07
N THR A 120 1.30 20.20 16.10
CA THR A 120 1.84 19.12 16.93
C THR A 120 2.77 19.70 17.99
N LEU A 121 2.52 19.34 19.24
CA LEU A 121 3.20 19.87 20.41
C LEU A 121 3.77 18.72 21.24
N LEU A 122 4.97 18.91 21.78
CA LEU A 122 5.43 18.19 22.95
C LEU A 122 5.18 19.06 24.17
N VAL A 123 4.37 18.58 25.10
CA VAL A 123 4.06 19.34 26.32
C VAL A 123 4.68 18.62 27.51
N LYS A 124 5.56 19.32 28.23
CA LYS A 124 6.27 18.81 29.41
C LYS A 124 5.73 19.48 30.67
N PHE A 125 5.32 18.66 31.62
CA PHE A 125 4.82 19.05 32.93
C PHE A 125 5.93 18.84 33.94
N ASN A 126 6.51 19.92 34.47
CA ASN A 126 7.44 19.81 35.59
C ASN A 126 6.64 19.65 36.88
N LEU A 127 7.11 18.75 37.76
CA LEU A 127 6.42 18.34 38.96
C LEU A 127 7.26 18.63 40.21
N ASN A 128 6.63 18.95 41.33
CA ASN A 128 7.30 19.06 42.64
C ASN A 128 7.56 17.70 43.30
N THR A 129 6.97 16.62 42.77
CA THR A 129 7.02 15.26 43.30
C THR A 129 7.24 14.28 42.13
N PRO A 130 8.00 13.18 42.31
CA PRO A 130 8.14 12.16 41.28
C PRO A 130 6.81 11.58 40.81
N LEU A 131 6.73 11.23 39.53
CA LEU A 131 5.51 10.76 38.85
C LEU A 131 4.88 9.53 39.53
N LEU A 132 5.70 8.61 40.06
CA LEU A 132 5.27 7.41 40.77
C LEU A 132 4.34 7.68 41.97
N PHE A 133 4.38 8.90 42.54
CA PHE A 133 3.55 9.26 43.69
C PHE A 133 2.29 10.06 43.32
N LEU A 134 2.02 10.25 42.02
CA LEU A 134 0.89 11.04 41.55
C LEU A 134 -0.26 10.16 41.06
N ASP A 135 -1.47 10.47 41.52
CA ASP A 135 -2.71 10.02 40.88
C ASP A 135 -3.23 11.09 39.91
N LYS A 136 -4.27 10.74 39.13
CA LYS A 136 -4.90 11.63 38.15
C LYS A 136 -5.41 12.95 38.75
N GLN A 137 -5.82 12.95 40.02
CA GLN A 137 -6.40 14.12 40.69
C GLN A 137 -5.32 15.03 41.30
N SER A 138 -4.14 14.48 41.59
CA SER A 138 -3.05 15.18 42.28
C SER A 138 -2.13 15.97 41.35
N ILE A 139 -2.20 15.75 40.03
CA ILE A 139 -1.32 16.42 39.06
C ILE A 139 -1.49 17.93 39.04
N SER A 140 -2.72 18.42 39.20
CA SER A 140 -2.96 19.87 39.31
C SER A 140 -2.12 20.48 40.43
N ASN A 141 -2.06 19.81 41.59
CA ASN A 141 -1.33 20.28 42.76
C ASN A 141 0.18 20.02 42.66
N ALA A 142 0.59 19.02 41.88
CA ALA A 142 1.99 18.65 41.72
C ALA A 142 2.71 19.42 40.61
N THR A 143 1.98 19.94 39.63
CA THR A 143 2.55 20.65 38.48
C THR A 143 3.11 22.01 38.92
N THR A 144 4.41 22.22 38.74
CA THR A 144 5.09 23.48 39.07
C THR A 144 5.21 24.41 37.87
N SER A 145 5.37 23.84 36.67
CA SER A 145 5.38 24.58 35.42
C SER A 145 5.08 23.66 34.22
N ILE A 146 4.70 24.28 33.10
CA ILE A 146 4.50 23.60 31.82
C ILE A 146 5.45 24.22 30.79
N GLU A 147 6.07 23.38 29.98
CA GLU A 147 6.91 23.78 28.84
C GLU A 147 6.32 23.19 27.56
N THR A 148 6.15 24.01 26.52
CA THR A 148 5.56 23.57 25.24
C THR A 148 6.58 23.70 24.10
N THR A 149 6.79 22.61 23.34
CA THR A 149 7.65 22.61 22.14
C THR A 149 6.82 22.31 20.91
N ASN A 150 6.83 23.18 19.90
CA ASN A 150 6.12 22.93 18.64
C ASN A 150 6.97 22.05 17.71
N LEU A 151 6.39 20.94 17.23
CA LEU A 151 7.01 19.94 16.34
C LEU A 151 6.56 20.08 14.88
N SER A 152 5.70 21.04 14.58
CA SER A 152 5.09 21.22 13.24
C SER A 152 6.06 21.85 12.24
N ASN A 153 7.09 22.57 12.73
CA ASN A 153 8.12 23.21 11.91
C ASN A 153 9.48 22.61 12.30
N ASN A 154 10.18 21.95 11.37
CA ASN A 154 11.55 21.42 11.56
C ASN A 154 12.62 22.51 11.81
N THR A 155 12.21 23.75 12.04
CA THR A 155 13.06 24.84 12.48
C THR A 155 12.73 25.11 13.95
N SER A 156 13.73 24.92 14.82
CA SER A 156 13.70 25.30 16.24
C SER A 156 13.64 26.83 16.40
N GLU A 157 12.65 27.50 15.82
CA GLU A 157 12.40 28.90 16.07
C GLU A 157 11.66 28.99 17.39
N ASN A 158 12.38 29.49 18.41
CA ASN A 158 11.74 30.02 19.60
C ASN A 158 10.63 30.97 19.16
N ARG A 159 9.41 30.70 19.63
CA ARG A 159 8.16 31.37 19.23
C ARG A 159 8.37 32.87 18.96
N GLY A 160 8.09 33.29 17.73
CA GLY A 160 7.88 34.69 17.41
C GLY A 160 6.47 35.13 17.82
N THR A 161 6.38 35.92 18.89
CA THR A 161 5.38 36.98 19.21
C THR A 161 3.88 36.79 18.92
N GLY A 162 3.38 35.61 18.56
CA GLY A 162 1.95 35.31 18.45
C GLY A 162 1.37 34.99 19.83
N SER A 163 0.21 35.58 20.15
CA SER A 163 -0.54 35.43 21.40
C SER A 163 -1.22 34.06 21.55
N ASP A 164 -0.50 32.98 21.28
CA ASP A 164 -1.04 31.63 21.30
C ASP A 164 -0.83 31.01 22.69
N CYS A 165 -1.84 31.15 23.54
CA CYS A 165 -1.89 30.48 24.83
C CYS A 165 -2.23 29.00 24.64
N ILE A 166 -1.61 28.14 25.44
CA ILE A 166 -2.05 26.75 25.59
C ILE A 166 -2.65 26.62 26.97
N THR A 167 -3.92 26.23 27.03
CA THR A 167 -4.63 25.97 28.28
C THR A 167 -4.64 24.47 28.53
N VAL A 168 -4.16 24.06 29.70
CA VAL A 168 -4.13 22.66 30.10
C VAL A 168 -5.03 22.47 31.29
N GLY A 169 -5.85 21.42 31.27
CA GLY A 169 -6.82 21.19 32.32
C GLY A 169 -7.40 19.80 32.31
N TYR A 170 -8.32 19.54 33.23
CA TYR A 170 -9.05 18.30 33.34
C TYR A 170 -10.54 18.58 33.54
N TRP A 171 -11.37 17.56 33.33
CA TRP A 171 -12.80 17.65 33.60
C TRP A 171 -13.11 17.10 34.98
N GLU A 172 -13.89 17.85 35.73
CA GLU A 172 -14.43 17.43 37.00
C GLU A 172 -15.96 17.52 36.96
N THR A 173 -16.61 16.50 37.52
CA THR A 173 -18.05 16.54 37.74
C THR A 173 -18.30 17.28 39.05
N VAL A 174 -18.72 18.53 38.94
CA VAL A 174 -19.08 19.35 40.10
C VAL A 174 -20.59 19.39 40.29
N ASP A 175 -21.01 19.72 41.50
CA ASP A 175 -22.40 20.06 41.78
C ASP A 175 -22.82 21.25 40.91
N ALA A 176 -23.97 21.15 40.23
CA ALA A 176 -24.46 22.21 39.35
C ALA A 176 -24.58 23.57 40.07
N CYS A 177 -24.78 23.52 41.40
CA CYS A 177 -24.93 24.66 42.29
C CYS A 177 -24.00 24.55 43.50
N GLU A 178 -22.76 24.15 43.25
CA GLU A 178 -21.68 24.15 44.24
C GLU A 178 -21.63 25.49 45.00
N GLY A 179 -21.70 25.43 46.33
CA GLY A 179 -21.71 26.61 47.21
C GLY A 179 -23.10 27.21 47.53
N GLU A 180 -24.17 26.80 46.86
CA GLU A 180 -25.53 27.26 47.15
C GLU A 180 -26.32 26.28 48.05
N LEU A 181 -26.83 26.77 49.18
CA LEU A 181 -27.77 26.06 50.05
C LEU A 181 -29.21 26.27 49.56
N VAL A 182 -29.56 25.65 48.43
CA VAL A 182 -30.90 25.72 47.82
C VAL A 182 -31.62 24.37 47.88
N THR A 183 -32.95 24.40 48.03
CA THR A 183 -33.82 23.22 47.95
C THR A 183 -34.32 22.98 46.52
N PRO A 184 -34.82 21.77 46.18
CA PRO A 184 -35.37 21.47 44.85
C PRO A 184 -36.49 22.42 44.40
N SER A 185 -37.25 22.98 45.35
CA SER A 185 -38.30 23.97 45.07
C SER A 185 -37.77 25.37 44.79
N GLU A 186 -36.60 25.72 45.30
CA GLU A 186 -36.01 27.06 45.18
C GLU A 186 -35.19 27.22 43.90
N ASN A 187 -34.48 26.16 43.49
CA ASN A 187 -33.73 26.17 42.24
C ASN A 187 -33.80 24.80 41.55
N PRO A 188 -34.82 24.55 40.71
CA PRO A 188 -35.01 23.26 40.04
C PRO A 188 -33.84 22.86 39.14
N ARG A 189 -33.00 23.81 38.71
CA ARG A 189 -31.84 23.55 37.86
C ARG A 189 -30.69 22.88 38.60
N CYS A 190 -30.69 22.90 39.94
CA CYS A 190 -29.69 22.26 40.78
C CYS A 190 -30.01 20.80 41.10
N PHE A 191 -31.15 20.28 40.64
CA PHE A 191 -31.64 18.96 41.02
C PHE A 191 -32.14 18.17 39.81
N ASN A 192 -31.83 16.88 39.78
CA ASN A 192 -32.41 15.94 38.83
C ASN A 192 -33.90 15.70 39.19
N ALA A 193 -34.64 15.10 38.25
CA ALA A 193 -36.06 14.80 38.44
C ALA A 193 -36.36 13.88 39.64
N ASP A 194 -35.37 13.13 40.13
CA ASP A 194 -35.45 12.27 41.31
C ASP A 194 -35.12 12.98 42.63
N GLY A 195 -34.81 14.29 42.59
CA GLY A 195 -34.45 15.10 43.74
C GLY A 195 -32.98 14.98 44.18
N SER A 196 -32.14 14.20 43.49
CA SER A 196 -30.69 14.24 43.68
C SER A 196 -30.10 15.54 43.12
N ARG A 197 -28.95 15.99 43.62
CA ARG A 197 -28.30 17.18 43.06
C ARG A 197 -27.82 16.91 41.64
N ALA A 198 -28.21 17.79 40.72
CA ALA A 198 -27.73 17.78 39.36
C ALA A 198 -26.23 18.06 39.37
N THR A 199 -25.49 17.35 38.53
CA THR A 199 -24.07 17.59 38.34
C THR A 199 -23.83 18.21 36.98
N LYS A 200 -22.74 18.96 36.86
CA LYS A 200 -22.25 19.47 35.58
C LYS A 200 -20.77 19.17 35.44
N GLU A 201 -20.33 18.93 34.22
CA GLU A 201 -18.90 18.82 33.92
C GLU A 201 -18.34 20.23 33.75
N VAL A 202 -17.26 20.53 34.46
CA VAL A 202 -16.50 21.78 34.32
C VAL A 202 -15.07 21.47 33.96
N PHE A 203 -14.49 22.30 33.09
CA PHE A 203 -13.08 22.23 32.76
C PHE A 203 -12.30 23.04 33.81
N ILE A 204 -11.48 22.35 34.59
CA ILE A 204 -10.59 22.96 35.57
C ILE A 204 -9.24 23.18 34.90
N THR A 205 -8.83 24.44 34.78
CA THR A 205 -7.52 24.80 34.24
C THR A 205 -6.44 24.51 35.28
N ILE A 206 -5.49 23.64 34.92
CA ILE A 206 -4.29 23.33 35.72
C ILE A 206 -3.27 24.45 35.55
N ALA A 207 -3.01 24.84 34.30
CA ALA A 207 -2.06 25.87 33.96
C ALA A 207 -2.30 26.37 32.54
N GLU A 208 -1.83 27.58 32.29
CA GLU A 208 -1.87 28.23 30.99
C GLU A 208 -0.46 28.72 30.65
N ASP A 209 0.04 28.34 29.47
CA ASP A 209 1.33 28.80 28.94
C ASP A 209 1.06 29.76 27.78
N CYS A 210 1.04 31.06 28.11
CA CYS A 210 1.01 32.13 27.13
C CYS A 210 2.45 32.56 26.84
N SER A 211 2.84 32.59 25.56
CA SER A 211 4.11 33.22 25.21
C SER A 211 3.95 34.73 25.33
N ASP A 212 4.26 35.24 26.52
CA ASP A 212 4.30 36.67 26.78
C ASP A 212 5.42 37.26 25.92
N GLY A 213 5.02 38.05 24.91
CA GLY A 213 5.94 38.85 24.11
C GLY A 213 6.60 39.92 24.98
N SER A 214 7.63 39.53 25.73
CA SER A 214 8.67 40.36 26.37
C SER A 214 8.23 41.74 26.89
N GLY A 215 8.08 41.85 28.20
CA GLY A 215 8.19 43.12 28.93
C GLY A 215 8.29 42.83 30.42
N GLY A 216 9.53 42.74 30.94
CA GLY A 216 9.81 42.27 32.30
C GLY A 216 9.10 43.01 33.43
N GLY A 217 8.88 42.29 34.52
CA GLY A 217 8.41 42.85 35.79
C GLY A 217 7.87 41.80 36.75
N ASP A 218 8.75 41.37 37.66
CA ASP A 218 8.52 40.89 39.03
C ASP A 218 7.66 39.66 39.36
N ASP A 219 8.25 38.88 40.27
CA ASP A 219 7.72 37.75 41.03
C ASP A 219 6.28 37.96 41.55
N GLY A 220 5.41 37.01 41.21
CA GLY A 220 4.08 36.84 41.83
C GLY A 220 3.83 35.37 42.13
N GLY A 221 4.25 34.93 43.32
CA GLY A 221 4.08 33.55 43.77
C GLY A 221 2.62 33.11 43.84
N PHE A 222 2.37 31.89 43.38
CA PHE A 222 1.15 31.14 43.62
C PHE A 222 0.99 30.88 45.13
N ASN A 223 0.13 31.65 45.79
CA ASN A 223 -0.40 31.28 47.10
C ASN A 223 -1.87 31.71 47.19
N GLY A 224 -2.76 30.76 46.88
CA GLY A 224 -4.18 30.89 47.09
C GLY A 224 -4.53 30.71 48.56
N ASN A 225 -5.03 31.77 49.20
CA ASN A 225 -5.93 31.65 50.34
C ASN A 225 -7.32 32.10 49.87
N PRO A 226 -8.40 31.40 50.23
CA PRO A 226 -9.76 31.83 49.90
C PRO A 226 -10.12 33.08 50.72
N PRO A 227 -10.76 34.12 50.14
CA PRO A 227 -11.16 35.28 50.92
C PRO A 227 -12.40 34.96 51.74
N ASP A 228 -12.31 35.26 53.04
CA ASP A 228 -13.42 35.34 53.98
C ASP A 228 -14.53 36.25 53.43
N SER A 229 -15.75 35.73 53.47
CA SER A 229 -16.98 36.46 53.18
C SER A 229 -17.27 37.47 54.29
N ASN A 230 -17.11 38.76 54.02
CA ASN A 230 -17.93 39.84 54.61
C ASN A 230 -17.57 41.20 54.01
N ASN A 231 -18.28 41.61 52.96
CA ASN A 231 -18.95 42.91 52.93
C ASN A 231 -19.79 43.05 51.66
N GLY A 232 -21.05 43.42 51.85
CA GLY A 232 -21.96 43.78 50.77
C GLY A 232 -21.50 45.02 50.03
N GLY A 233 -21.67 44.99 48.73
CA GLY A 233 -21.43 46.11 47.84
C GLY A 233 -21.90 45.76 46.45
N ASP A 234 -23.11 46.20 46.13
CA ASP A 234 -23.65 46.21 44.78
C ASP A 234 -22.62 46.75 43.78
N ASN A 235 -22.19 45.91 42.85
CA ASN A 235 -21.70 46.37 41.55
C ASN A 235 -21.95 45.29 40.50
N ASN A 236 -22.85 45.64 39.57
CA ASN A 236 -23.07 45.00 38.28
C ASN A 236 -21.74 44.96 37.49
N GLY A 237 -20.92 43.95 37.73
CA GLY A 237 -19.85 43.53 36.84
C GLY A 237 -20.43 42.59 35.80
N SER A 238 -20.73 43.13 34.62
CA SER A 238 -20.99 42.33 33.42
C SER A 238 -19.73 41.52 33.10
N ASN A 239 -19.77 40.22 33.43
CA ASN A 239 -18.85 39.22 32.91
C ASN A 239 -19.11 39.07 31.41
N ASN A 240 -18.53 39.96 30.60
CA ASN A 240 -18.39 39.73 29.18
C ASN A 240 -17.43 38.56 29.00
N GLY A 241 -17.97 37.40 28.64
CA GLY A 241 -17.21 36.23 28.22
C GLY A 241 -16.26 36.61 27.10
N GLY A 242 -14.96 36.56 27.39
CA GLY A 242 -13.93 36.70 26.38
C GLY A 242 -14.09 35.57 25.38
N THR A 243 -14.29 35.91 24.12
CA THR A 243 -14.25 34.98 22.99
C THR A 243 -12.87 34.31 22.98
N TYR A 244 -12.81 33.02 23.30
CA TYR A 244 -11.60 32.19 23.24
C TYR A 244 -11.09 32.07 21.80
N ASN A 245 -10.37 33.08 21.33
CA ASN A 245 -9.84 33.15 19.98
C ASN A 245 -8.46 32.49 19.93
N GLY A 246 -8.42 31.16 19.83
CA GLY A 246 -7.25 30.43 19.33
C GLY A 246 -6.35 29.74 20.34
N ALA A 247 -6.71 29.67 21.63
CA ALA A 247 -5.94 28.90 22.59
C ALA A 247 -6.10 27.39 22.34
N GLY A 248 -4.98 26.67 22.33
CA GLY A 248 -4.97 25.21 22.26
C GLY A 248 -5.40 24.62 23.60
N ILE A 249 -6.34 23.67 23.60
CA ILE A 249 -6.87 23.01 24.81
C ILE A 249 -6.65 21.51 24.70
N PHE A 250 -6.00 20.92 25.70
CA PHE A 250 -5.87 19.46 25.79
C PHE A 250 -5.89 18.99 27.25
N ILE A 251 -6.13 17.69 27.42
CA ILE A 251 -6.18 17.02 28.71
C ILE A 251 -4.85 16.25 28.90
N PRO A 252 -4.15 16.42 30.03
CA PRO A 252 -2.97 15.64 30.34
C PRO A 252 -3.27 14.14 30.31
N ASN A 253 -2.46 13.38 29.59
CA ASN A 253 -2.55 11.94 29.48
C ASN A 253 -1.38 11.29 30.22
N ILE A 254 -1.56 11.09 31.52
CA ILE A 254 -0.45 10.73 32.42
C ILE A 254 -0.15 9.24 32.32
N TYR A 255 1.14 8.92 32.28
CA TYR A 255 1.63 7.58 32.52
C TYR A 255 1.76 7.37 34.03
N THR A 256 0.74 6.82 34.68
CA THR A 256 0.69 6.68 36.16
C THR A 256 1.48 5.48 36.69
N GLY A 257 2.14 4.70 35.83
CA GLY A 257 2.83 3.48 36.25
C GLY A 257 1.91 2.33 36.68
N ASP A 258 0.65 2.59 37.04
CA ASP A 258 -0.40 1.57 37.26
C ASP A 258 -0.76 0.78 35.99
N ASP A 259 -0.34 1.27 34.81
CA ASP A 259 -0.18 0.48 33.58
C ASP A 259 1.10 -0.40 33.67
N ASP A 260 1.23 -1.10 34.81
CA ASP A 260 2.24 -2.07 35.30
C ASP A 260 3.74 -1.70 35.07
N PRO A 261 4.58 -1.49 36.10
CA PRO A 261 6.04 -1.47 35.94
C PRO A 261 6.61 -2.86 35.56
N ASN A 262 5.81 -3.93 35.71
CA ASN A 262 6.04 -5.23 35.11
C ASN A 262 5.37 -5.38 33.74
N ASN A 263 4.87 -4.29 33.14
CA ASN A 263 4.31 -4.32 31.80
C ASN A 263 5.38 -4.95 30.90
N PRO A 264 5.08 -6.12 30.31
CA PRO A 264 6.06 -6.88 29.58
C PRO A 264 6.69 -6.06 28.45
N ASP A 265 5.95 -5.12 27.84
CA ASP A 265 6.47 -4.23 26.81
C ASP A 265 7.45 -3.18 27.36
N PHE A 266 7.20 -2.60 28.54
CA PHE A 266 8.12 -1.63 29.16
C PHE A 266 9.42 -2.31 29.59
N VAL A 267 9.29 -3.44 30.29
CA VAL A 267 10.44 -4.24 30.73
C VAL A 267 11.25 -4.67 29.51
N LEU A 268 10.58 -5.11 28.45
CA LEU A 268 11.24 -5.47 27.20
C LEU A 268 11.96 -4.27 26.55
N SER A 269 11.30 -3.12 26.40
CA SER A 269 11.93 -1.94 25.82
C SER A 269 13.15 -1.47 26.62
N GLY A 270 13.08 -1.50 27.96
CA GLY A 270 14.23 -1.25 28.83
C GLY A 270 15.36 -2.25 28.60
N GLN A 271 15.06 -3.55 28.57
CA GLN A 271 16.05 -4.60 28.27
C GLN A 271 16.67 -4.44 26.88
N VAL A 272 15.89 -4.03 25.88
CA VAL A 272 16.36 -3.78 24.51
C VAL A 272 17.23 -2.53 24.46
N ALA A 273 16.90 -1.49 25.23
CA ALA A 273 17.75 -0.30 25.38
C ALA A 273 19.10 -0.66 26.01
N ASP A 274 19.11 -1.45 27.09
CA ASP A 274 20.34 -1.92 27.73
C ASP A 274 21.20 -2.76 26.78
N TYR A 275 20.57 -3.72 26.09
CA TYR A 275 21.23 -4.50 25.03
C TYR A 275 21.82 -3.59 23.96
N PHE A 276 21.05 -2.63 23.46
CA PHE A 276 21.50 -1.71 22.42
C PHE A 276 22.67 -0.84 22.88
N ASN A 277 22.62 -0.33 24.12
CA ASN A 277 23.68 0.48 24.71
C ASN A 277 25.00 -0.28 24.88
N ALA A 278 24.92 -1.60 25.09
CA ALA A 278 26.07 -2.50 25.15
C ALA A 278 26.73 -2.78 23.80
N LEU A 279 26.11 -2.41 22.67
CA LEU A 279 26.66 -2.64 21.33
C LEU A 279 27.86 -1.72 21.02
N PRO A 280 28.76 -2.15 20.11
CA PRO A 280 29.84 -1.32 19.60
C PRO A 280 29.36 0.03 19.03
N GLN A 281 30.17 1.09 19.15
CA GLN A 281 29.77 2.45 18.73
C GLN A 281 29.40 2.56 17.25
N ASN A 282 30.05 1.81 16.37
CA ASN A 282 29.70 1.79 14.95
C ASN A 282 28.29 1.20 14.72
N ILE A 283 27.90 0.16 15.45
CA ILE A 283 26.54 -0.39 15.39
C ILE A 283 25.53 0.56 16.02
N LYS A 284 25.87 1.18 17.16
CA LYS A 284 25.00 2.21 17.75
C LYS A 284 24.80 3.40 16.83
N SER A 285 25.80 3.76 16.04
CA SER A 285 25.66 4.85 15.06
C SER A 285 24.66 4.55 13.94
N LEU A 286 24.30 3.27 13.72
CA LEU A 286 23.25 2.91 12.77
C LEU A 286 21.92 3.56 13.14
N THR A 287 21.58 3.65 14.43
CA THR A 287 20.32 4.28 14.86
C THR A 287 20.34 5.79 14.81
N ASN A 288 21.50 6.44 14.58
CA ASN A 288 21.52 7.86 14.30
C ASN A 288 21.04 8.17 12.88
N ASN A 289 21.15 7.19 11.97
CA ASN A 289 20.82 7.34 10.55
C ASN A 289 19.60 6.51 10.14
N ASN A 290 19.35 5.37 10.79
CA ASN A 290 18.28 4.42 10.50
C ASN A 290 17.58 4.03 11.78
N THR A 291 16.43 4.59 11.96
CA THR A 291 16.08 5.09 13.27
C THR A 291 14.84 4.30 13.72
N TRP A 292 14.14 3.74 12.73
CA TRP A 292 13.33 2.53 12.76
C TRP A 292 14.06 1.26 13.25
N VAL A 293 15.40 1.18 13.19
CA VAL A 293 16.16 -0.03 13.62
C VAL A 293 15.84 -0.42 15.07
N TYR A 294 15.82 0.55 15.98
CA TYR A 294 15.53 0.29 17.39
C TYR A 294 14.10 -0.22 17.59
N ALA A 295 13.11 0.40 16.93
CA ALA A 295 11.71 -0.01 17.03
C ALA A 295 11.52 -1.46 16.57
N TYR A 296 12.20 -1.87 15.50
CA TYR A 296 12.13 -3.24 15.00
C TYR A 296 12.91 -4.24 15.83
N LEU A 297 13.97 -3.84 16.55
CA LEU A 297 14.57 -4.70 17.58
C LEU A 297 13.56 -5.00 18.68
N VAL A 298 12.86 -3.98 19.19
CA VAL A 298 11.84 -4.17 20.22
C VAL A 298 10.77 -5.14 19.73
N ASP A 299 10.26 -4.96 18.51
CA ASP A 299 9.27 -5.86 17.94
C ASP A 299 9.80 -7.29 17.73
N TYR A 300 11.06 -7.43 17.29
CA TYR A 300 11.71 -8.74 17.19
C TYR A 300 11.75 -9.45 18.53
N PHE A 301 12.26 -8.80 19.59
CA PHE A 301 12.35 -9.45 20.90
C PHE A 301 10.96 -9.76 21.48
N ARG A 302 9.95 -8.92 21.21
CA ARG A 302 8.55 -9.17 21.56
C ARG A 302 8.06 -10.48 20.95
N ASN A 303 8.23 -10.62 19.64
CA ASN A 303 7.77 -11.78 18.88
C ASN A 303 8.60 -13.05 19.11
N HIS A 304 9.76 -12.95 19.78
CA HIS A 304 10.68 -14.07 20.03
C HIS A 304 10.74 -14.47 21.51
N GLY A 305 9.57 -14.57 22.15
CA GLY A 305 9.46 -14.97 23.54
C GLY A 305 9.61 -13.81 24.53
N ASN A 306 9.37 -12.58 24.06
CA ASN A 306 9.22 -11.38 24.87
C ASN A 306 10.34 -11.15 25.90
N THR A 307 11.58 -11.53 25.53
CA THR A 307 12.75 -11.45 26.41
C THR A 307 14.04 -11.24 25.63
N VAL A 308 14.95 -10.47 26.22
CA VAL A 308 16.32 -10.26 25.73
C VAL A 308 17.23 -11.36 26.29
N ASN A 309 17.14 -12.57 25.73
CA ASN A 309 17.97 -13.71 26.11
C ASN A 309 19.19 -13.88 25.18
N ASN A 310 20.16 -14.70 25.59
CA ASN A 310 21.42 -14.92 24.85
C ASN A 310 21.23 -15.35 23.38
N ARG A 311 20.19 -16.14 23.08
CA ARG A 311 19.93 -16.60 21.71
C ARG A 311 19.43 -15.44 20.86
N ASN A 312 18.43 -14.70 21.35
CA ASN A 312 17.84 -13.58 20.63
C ASN A 312 18.84 -12.42 20.47
N THR A 313 19.67 -12.14 21.49
CA THR A 313 20.72 -11.12 21.39
C THR A 313 21.81 -11.50 20.40
N LEU A 314 22.21 -12.77 20.33
CA LEU A 314 23.16 -13.24 19.33
C LEU A 314 22.62 -13.05 17.90
N ASN A 315 21.35 -13.38 17.68
CA ASN A 315 20.67 -13.20 16.39
C ASN A 315 20.56 -11.72 16.01
N ALA A 316 20.05 -10.89 16.91
CA ALA A 316 19.94 -9.45 16.71
C ALA A 316 21.30 -8.80 16.44
N THR A 317 22.36 -9.23 17.14
CA THR A 317 23.72 -8.71 16.95
C THR A 317 24.27 -9.12 15.59
N THR A 318 24.03 -10.36 15.16
CA THR A 318 24.41 -10.85 13.83
C THR A 318 23.71 -10.05 12.74
N ALA A 319 22.41 -9.82 12.89
CA ALA A 319 21.61 -9.02 11.97
C ALA A 319 22.11 -7.58 11.86
N LEU A 320 22.38 -6.93 12.99
CA LEU A 320 22.93 -5.57 13.04
C LEU A 320 24.31 -5.46 12.39
N ASN A 321 25.19 -6.46 12.57
CA ASN A 321 26.49 -6.50 11.92
C ASN A 321 26.38 -6.67 10.40
N ASN A 322 25.47 -7.54 9.94
CA ASN A 322 25.19 -7.71 8.51
C ASN A 322 24.62 -6.42 7.92
N PHE A 323 23.66 -5.80 8.61
CA PHE A 323 23.07 -4.53 8.19
C PHE A 323 24.08 -3.39 8.16
N TYR A 324 24.99 -3.30 9.13
CA TYR A 324 26.10 -2.35 9.09
C TYR A 324 26.95 -2.51 7.84
N THR A 325 27.33 -3.74 7.53
CA THR A 325 28.12 -4.06 6.32
C THR A 325 27.36 -3.75 5.04
N PHE A 326 26.06 -4.06 5.02
CA PHE A 326 25.15 -3.72 3.94
C PHE A 326 25.12 -2.20 3.71
N GLN A 327 24.87 -1.42 4.77
CA GLN A 327 24.70 0.03 4.67
C GLN A 327 25.97 0.70 4.11
N LEU A 328 27.16 0.29 4.56
CA LEU A 328 28.43 0.84 4.09
C LEU A 328 28.64 0.71 2.57
N SER A 329 27.99 -0.26 1.94
CA SER A 329 28.07 -0.53 0.50
C SER A 329 26.76 -0.32 -0.24
N SER A 330 25.74 0.27 0.42
CA SER A 330 24.39 0.42 -0.13
C SER A 330 24.17 1.73 -0.90
N TYR A 331 25.08 2.70 -0.75
CA TYR A 331 24.89 4.04 -1.30
C TYR A 331 25.12 4.05 -2.82
N SER A 332 24.10 4.47 -3.56
CA SER A 332 24.17 4.78 -4.98
C SER A 332 23.67 6.21 -5.24
N PRO A 333 24.44 7.09 -5.90
CA PRO A 333 23.98 8.44 -6.20
C PRO A 333 22.77 8.49 -7.14
N ASN A 334 22.44 7.38 -7.80
CA ASN A 334 21.33 7.28 -8.74
C ASN A 334 20.01 6.87 -8.06
N LEU A 335 20.03 6.36 -6.82
CA LEU A 335 18.83 6.03 -6.07
C LEU A 335 18.34 7.24 -5.29
N SER A 336 17.02 7.44 -5.27
CA SER A 336 16.39 8.44 -4.40
C SER A 336 16.64 8.12 -2.93
N HIS A 337 16.59 9.14 -2.06
CA HIS A 337 16.72 8.93 -0.62
C HIS A 337 15.64 7.97 -0.09
N VAL A 338 14.41 8.07 -0.62
CA VAL A 338 13.30 7.18 -0.28
C VAL A 338 13.59 5.73 -0.69
N ALA A 339 14.13 5.52 -1.90
CA ALA A 339 14.52 4.18 -2.35
C ALA A 339 15.63 3.58 -1.48
N HIS A 340 16.63 4.36 -1.08
CA HIS A 340 17.66 3.90 -0.14
C HIS A 340 17.07 3.48 1.21
N GLU A 341 16.15 4.26 1.79
CA GLU A 341 15.52 3.92 3.06
C GLU A 341 14.69 2.63 2.96
N LYS A 342 13.92 2.46 1.88
CA LYS A 342 13.15 1.23 1.61
C LYS A 342 14.06 0.01 1.48
N LEU A 343 15.16 0.12 0.73
CA LEU A 343 16.13 -0.96 0.55
C LEU A 343 16.81 -1.33 1.89
N ASN A 344 17.23 -0.32 2.66
CA ASN A 344 17.84 -0.53 3.98
C ASN A 344 16.87 -1.21 4.95
N PHE A 345 15.62 -0.75 4.98
CA PHE A 345 14.57 -1.33 5.79
C PHE A 345 14.34 -2.81 5.46
N TRP A 346 14.12 -3.12 4.19
CA TRP A 346 13.89 -4.48 3.72
C TRP A 346 15.06 -5.40 4.09
N ALA A 347 16.30 -4.95 3.84
CA ALA A 347 17.49 -5.74 4.14
C ALA A 347 17.64 -6.01 5.64
N TYR A 348 17.47 -4.97 6.47
CA TYR A 348 17.53 -5.12 7.93
C TYR A 348 16.48 -6.10 8.46
N TYR A 349 15.24 -5.97 8.00
CA TYR A 349 14.16 -6.87 8.40
C TYR A 349 14.51 -8.32 8.08
N ASN A 350 15.03 -8.59 6.89
CA ASN A 350 15.43 -9.94 6.48
C ASN A 350 16.63 -10.45 7.29
N PHE A 351 17.64 -9.63 7.54
CA PHE A 351 18.75 -10.03 8.42
C PHE A 351 18.29 -10.37 9.84
N LEU A 352 17.32 -9.63 10.38
CA LEU A 352 16.79 -9.84 11.73
C LEU A 352 15.96 -11.12 11.83
N ASN A 353 15.23 -11.46 10.77
CA ASN A 353 14.36 -12.63 10.71
C ASN A 353 14.97 -13.84 9.97
N ASN A 354 16.26 -13.79 9.61
CA ASN A 354 16.95 -14.80 8.79
C ASN A 354 16.87 -16.23 9.36
N ASN A 355 16.84 -16.37 10.69
CA ASN A 355 16.70 -17.68 11.35
C ASN A 355 15.29 -18.28 11.25
N ILE A 356 14.30 -17.49 10.82
CA ILE A 356 12.93 -17.92 10.54
C ILE A 356 12.73 -18.10 9.04
N SER A 357 13.32 -17.22 8.22
CA SER A 357 13.04 -17.17 6.77
C SER A 357 13.93 -18.10 5.92
N ASN A 358 14.93 -18.78 6.48
CA ASN A 358 15.95 -19.56 5.74
C ASN A 358 16.67 -18.74 4.64
N VAL A 359 16.63 -17.41 4.73
CA VAL A 359 17.19 -16.55 3.69
C VAL A 359 18.70 -16.50 3.83
N ASN A 360 19.40 -16.77 2.73
CA ASN A 360 20.84 -16.67 2.68
C ASN A 360 21.23 -15.19 2.73
N THR A 361 22.03 -14.80 3.73
CA THR A 361 22.63 -13.46 3.82
C THR A 361 23.24 -13.02 2.49
N GLN A 362 23.86 -13.94 1.74
CA GLN A 362 24.45 -13.66 0.43
C GLN A 362 23.42 -13.23 -0.60
N THR A 363 22.20 -13.79 -0.60
CA THR A 363 21.12 -13.39 -1.50
C THR A 363 20.75 -11.92 -1.29
N ILE A 364 20.66 -11.46 -0.04
CA ILE A 364 20.38 -10.04 0.28
C ILE A 364 21.48 -9.13 -0.27
N PHE A 365 22.75 -9.55 -0.14
CA PHE A 365 23.88 -8.80 -0.70
C PHE A 365 23.89 -8.81 -2.24
N ASN A 366 23.58 -9.94 -2.89
CA ASN A 366 23.48 -10.05 -4.34
C ASN A 366 22.40 -9.13 -4.90
N ILE A 367 21.22 -9.08 -4.24
CA ILE A 367 20.13 -8.18 -4.62
C ILE A 367 20.57 -6.72 -4.52
N LYS A 368 21.23 -6.34 -3.41
CA LYS A 368 21.77 -4.99 -3.24
C LYS A 368 22.81 -4.65 -4.29
N ASP A 369 23.75 -5.56 -4.56
CA ASP A 369 24.80 -5.34 -5.56
C ASP A 369 24.18 -5.18 -6.96
N TYR A 370 23.17 -5.98 -7.31
CA TYR A 370 22.41 -5.83 -8.56
C TYR A 370 21.75 -4.45 -8.63
N VAL A 371 20.90 -4.11 -7.65
CA VAL A 371 20.16 -2.83 -7.60
C VAL A 371 21.10 -1.63 -7.70
N ILE A 372 22.26 -1.67 -7.06
CA ILE A 372 23.24 -0.58 -7.11
C ILE A 372 23.95 -0.49 -8.46
N GLN A 373 24.31 -1.64 -9.05
CA GLN A 373 24.95 -1.68 -10.37
C GLN A 373 24.01 -1.22 -11.48
N THR A 374 22.72 -1.51 -11.36
CA THR A 374 21.72 -1.18 -12.38
C THR A 374 21.06 0.18 -12.20
N ALA A 375 21.15 0.79 -10.99
CA ALA A 375 20.46 1.99 -10.44
C ALA A 375 20.20 3.20 -11.36
N SER A 376 20.74 3.23 -12.57
CA SER A 376 20.40 4.19 -13.63
C SER A 376 19.06 3.93 -14.34
N SER A 377 18.35 2.83 -14.04
CA SER A 377 17.13 2.44 -14.75
C SER A 377 15.87 2.61 -13.89
N GLN A 378 14.72 2.91 -14.51
CA GLN A 378 13.42 2.93 -13.80
C GLN A 378 13.05 1.57 -13.16
N ASN A 379 13.68 0.48 -13.60
CA ASN A 379 13.37 -0.86 -13.10
C ASN A 379 13.91 -1.09 -11.69
N ASP A 380 14.91 -0.34 -11.22
CA ASP A 380 15.57 -0.59 -9.94
C ASP A 380 14.73 -0.14 -8.75
N GLU A 381 14.07 1.03 -8.86
CA GLU A 381 13.11 1.46 -7.83
C GLU A 381 11.92 0.50 -7.75
N SER A 382 11.54 -0.14 -8.87
CA SER A 382 10.48 -1.15 -8.86
C SER A 382 10.88 -2.43 -8.10
N VAL A 383 12.16 -2.83 -8.14
CA VAL A 383 12.68 -3.94 -7.31
C VAL A 383 12.55 -3.58 -5.84
N ILE A 384 13.02 -2.38 -5.49
CA ILE A 384 13.03 -1.89 -4.10
C ILE A 384 11.60 -1.79 -3.57
N ASP A 385 10.69 -1.20 -4.34
CA ASP A 385 9.29 -1.05 -3.95
C ASP A 385 8.61 -2.40 -3.77
N TYR A 386 8.82 -3.33 -4.71
CA TYR A 386 8.24 -4.67 -4.59
C TYR A 386 8.77 -5.43 -3.37
N LEU A 387 10.08 -5.39 -3.11
CA LEU A 387 10.68 -6.01 -1.92
C LEU A 387 10.22 -5.34 -0.62
N PHE A 388 10.08 -4.03 -0.62
CA PHE A 388 9.60 -3.28 0.54
C PHE A 388 8.13 -3.59 0.84
N ASP A 389 7.26 -3.62 -0.17
CA ASP A 389 5.84 -3.93 0.01
C ASP A 389 5.60 -5.40 0.40
N ASN A 390 6.54 -6.30 0.04
CA ASN A 390 6.46 -7.73 0.28
C ASN A 390 7.58 -8.24 1.20
N TYR A 391 8.07 -7.41 2.12
CA TYR A 391 9.26 -7.66 2.94
C TYR A 391 9.18 -8.91 3.84
N GLN A 392 7.99 -9.48 4.02
CA GLN A 392 7.73 -10.70 4.79
C GLN A 392 7.54 -11.95 3.92
N SER A 393 7.51 -11.84 2.59
CA SER A 393 7.25 -12.96 1.68
C SER A 393 8.54 -13.58 1.16
N ASN A 394 8.73 -14.87 1.45
CA ASN A 394 9.83 -15.65 0.89
C ASN A 394 9.64 -15.89 -0.62
N GLU A 395 8.39 -15.95 -1.08
CA GLU A 395 8.05 -16.09 -2.50
C GLU A 395 8.46 -14.85 -3.29
N ALA A 396 8.22 -13.65 -2.75
CA ALA A 396 8.66 -12.39 -3.35
C ALA A 396 10.18 -12.32 -3.47
N LEU A 397 10.90 -12.76 -2.43
CA LEU A 397 12.35 -12.84 -2.44
C LEU A 397 12.86 -13.83 -3.50
N ALA A 398 12.33 -15.05 -3.51
CA ALA A 398 12.72 -16.09 -4.48
C ALA A 398 12.45 -15.63 -5.91
N PHE A 399 11.33 -14.95 -6.15
CA PHE A 399 11.00 -14.38 -7.45
C PHE A 399 12.02 -13.32 -7.90
N ILE A 400 12.40 -12.38 -7.03
CA ILE A 400 13.40 -11.35 -7.35
C ILE A 400 14.78 -11.95 -7.56
N GLU A 401 15.18 -12.92 -6.74
CA GLU A 401 16.45 -13.64 -6.92
C GLU A 401 16.49 -14.36 -8.27
N GLU A 402 15.43 -15.08 -8.65
CA GLU A 402 15.35 -15.70 -9.96
C GLU A 402 15.41 -14.66 -11.08
N LEU A 403 14.62 -13.58 -11.00
CA LEU A 403 14.60 -12.53 -12.01
C LEU A 403 15.97 -11.85 -12.20
N ILE A 404 16.70 -11.60 -11.11
CA ILE A 404 18.07 -11.06 -11.15
C ILE A 404 19.04 -12.05 -11.79
N ASN A 405 19.00 -13.32 -11.39
CA ASN A 405 19.85 -14.34 -11.98
C ASN A 405 19.60 -14.45 -13.49
N ARG A 406 18.34 -14.45 -13.92
CA ARG A 406 17.97 -14.42 -15.34
C ARG A 406 18.50 -13.17 -16.04
N SER A 407 18.42 -12.00 -15.39
CA SER A 407 18.90 -10.75 -15.96
C SER A 407 20.41 -10.80 -16.19
N VAL A 408 21.17 -11.30 -15.22
CA VAL A 408 22.62 -11.49 -15.33
C VAL A 408 22.97 -12.52 -16.42
N GLU A 409 22.24 -13.64 -16.49
CA GLU A 409 22.47 -14.71 -17.47
C GLU A 409 22.19 -14.28 -18.92
N THR A 410 21.17 -13.44 -19.12
CA THR A 410 20.66 -13.04 -20.44
C THR A 410 21.05 -11.63 -20.85
N GLY A 411 21.54 -10.79 -19.93
CA GLY A 411 21.71 -9.36 -20.16
C GLY A 411 20.41 -8.58 -20.40
N LEU A 412 19.24 -9.18 -20.15
CA LEU A 412 17.94 -8.52 -20.29
C LEU A 412 17.59 -7.67 -19.07
N THR A 413 16.74 -6.67 -19.28
CA THR A 413 16.27 -5.75 -18.23
C THR A 413 14.77 -5.96 -17.98
N PHE A 414 14.44 -6.88 -17.08
CA PHE A 414 13.05 -7.29 -16.85
C PHE A 414 12.22 -6.23 -16.10
N ASP A 415 10.98 -6.03 -16.56
CA ASP A 415 9.92 -5.25 -15.92
C ASP A 415 9.23 -6.15 -14.89
N ILE A 416 9.36 -5.80 -13.60
CA ILE A 416 8.91 -6.63 -12.48
C ILE A 416 7.39 -6.79 -12.47
N GLU A 417 6.66 -5.69 -12.63
CA GLU A 417 5.21 -5.71 -12.57
C GLU A 417 4.66 -6.62 -13.68
N LYS A 418 5.19 -6.46 -14.90
CA LYS A 418 4.83 -7.32 -16.02
C LYS A 418 5.24 -8.76 -15.76
N SER A 419 6.47 -9.01 -15.33
CA SER A 419 6.97 -10.36 -15.08
C SER A 419 6.19 -11.10 -13.99
N LEU A 420 5.67 -10.39 -12.99
CA LEU A 420 4.86 -10.96 -11.91
C LEU A 420 3.48 -11.40 -12.40
N LYS A 421 2.85 -10.57 -13.25
CA LYS A 421 1.49 -10.77 -13.76
C LYS A 421 1.42 -11.52 -15.08
N SER A 422 2.56 -11.68 -15.74
CA SER A 422 2.66 -12.40 -17.01
C SER A 422 3.09 -13.84 -16.76
N PRO A 423 2.84 -14.73 -17.74
CA PRO A 423 3.33 -16.08 -17.66
C PRO A 423 4.84 -16.20 -17.86
N ALA A 424 5.51 -15.15 -18.36
CA ALA A 424 6.93 -15.11 -18.63
C ALA A 424 7.64 -13.94 -17.89
N TYR A 425 8.98 -13.95 -17.86
CA TYR A 425 9.81 -12.79 -17.51
C TYR A 425 9.89 -11.85 -18.69
N ILE A 426 9.51 -10.59 -18.47
CA ILE A 426 9.18 -9.65 -19.54
C ILE A 426 10.19 -8.51 -19.56
N ASP A 427 10.97 -8.40 -20.61
CA ASP A 427 11.81 -7.25 -20.91
C ASP A 427 11.08 -6.35 -21.91
N PHE A 428 10.71 -5.15 -21.45
CA PHE A 428 10.08 -4.08 -22.23
C PHE A 428 11.02 -2.87 -22.40
N SER A 429 12.31 -3.02 -22.11
CA SER A 429 13.29 -1.92 -22.11
C SER A 429 13.47 -1.25 -23.47
N GLU A 430 13.20 -1.95 -24.58
CA GLU A 430 13.24 -1.40 -25.94
C GLU A 430 11.91 -0.79 -26.42
N ILE A 431 10.84 -0.84 -25.59
CA ILE A 431 9.56 -0.24 -25.91
C ILE A 431 9.53 1.21 -25.41
N ASP A 432 9.65 2.18 -26.33
CA ASP A 432 9.52 3.60 -26.00
C ASP A 432 8.06 3.96 -25.69
N LYS A 433 7.73 3.99 -24.39
CA LYS A 433 6.41 4.33 -23.85
C LYS A 433 6.03 5.82 -24.04
N THR A 434 6.86 6.64 -24.67
CA THR A 434 6.52 8.02 -25.05
C THR A 434 5.96 8.13 -26.46
N THR A 435 6.14 7.10 -27.27
CA THR A 435 5.57 7.00 -28.63
C THR A 435 4.13 6.48 -28.60
N PRO A 436 3.25 6.88 -29.55
CA PRO A 436 1.89 6.34 -29.65
C PRO A 436 1.85 4.81 -29.74
N GLU A 437 2.79 4.21 -30.47
CA GLU A 437 2.93 2.77 -30.67
C GLU A 437 3.27 2.07 -29.34
N GLY A 438 4.28 2.59 -28.63
CA GLY A 438 4.72 2.03 -27.35
C GLY A 438 3.67 2.20 -26.25
N GLN A 439 2.98 3.34 -26.19
CA GLN A 439 1.85 3.56 -25.26
C GLN A 439 0.71 2.58 -25.51
N LYS A 440 0.35 2.38 -26.79
CA LYS A 440 -0.70 1.44 -27.16
C LYS A 440 -0.33 0.00 -26.79
N LEU A 441 0.90 -0.43 -27.09
CA LEU A 441 1.38 -1.77 -26.74
C LEU A 441 1.42 -1.98 -25.22
N ASP A 442 1.98 -1.03 -24.46
CA ASP A 442 2.03 -1.11 -22.98
C ASP A 442 0.61 -1.13 -22.36
N CYS A 443 -0.32 -0.31 -22.88
CA CYS A 443 -1.72 -0.32 -22.44
C CYS A 443 -2.40 -1.67 -22.65
N ILE A 444 -2.27 -2.24 -23.85
CA ILE A 444 -2.90 -3.53 -24.19
C ILE A 444 -2.27 -4.65 -23.38
N TYR A 445 -0.95 -4.63 -23.22
CA TYR A 445 -0.24 -5.60 -22.38
C TYR A 445 -0.70 -5.51 -20.91
N LYS A 446 -0.86 -4.30 -20.37
CA LYS A 446 -1.41 -4.10 -19.02
C LYS A 446 -2.80 -4.70 -18.85
N LYS A 447 -3.69 -4.51 -19.84
CA LYS A 447 -5.03 -5.12 -19.85
C LYS A 447 -4.95 -6.65 -19.85
N LEU A 448 -4.09 -7.23 -20.67
CA LEU A 448 -3.82 -8.67 -20.65
C LEU A 448 -3.33 -9.14 -19.27
N THR A 449 -2.38 -8.44 -18.65
CA THR A 449 -1.87 -8.80 -17.31
C THR A 449 -2.88 -8.66 -16.17
N ASN A 450 -4.04 -8.05 -16.42
CA ASN A 450 -5.15 -8.03 -15.45
C ASN A 450 -6.05 -9.27 -15.56
N SER A 451 -5.97 -10.03 -16.64
CA SER A 451 -6.64 -11.32 -16.79
C SER A 451 -5.92 -12.37 -15.93
N PRO A 452 -6.59 -13.00 -14.95
CA PRO A 452 -6.01 -14.11 -14.19
C PRO A 452 -5.60 -15.27 -15.10
N GLU A 453 -6.39 -15.53 -16.14
CA GLU A 453 -6.13 -16.62 -17.08
C GLU A 453 -4.99 -16.28 -18.05
N PHE A 454 -4.66 -15.01 -18.29
CA PHE A 454 -3.44 -14.68 -19.03
C PHE A 454 -2.17 -15.09 -18.26
N LYS A 455 -2.16 -14.89 -16.93
CA LYS A 455 -1.08 -15.38 -16.07
C LYS A 455 -1.04 -16.92 -16.04
N ARG A 456 -2.21 -17.57 -15.99
CA ARG A 456 -2.35 -19.04 -15.94
C ARG A 456 -2.33 -19.72 -17.30
N LEU A 457 -2.29 -18.98 -18.39
CA LEU A 457 -2.35 -19.47 -19.77
C LEU A 457 -1.46 -20.70 -19.96
N PHE A 458 -0.27 -20.63 -19.40
CA PHE A 458 0.73 -21.69 -19.52
C PHE A 458 0.59 -22.78 -18.47
N GLU A 459 0.07 -22.47 -17.27
CA GLU A 459 -0.30 -23.50 -16.31
C GLU A 459 -1.37 -24.43 -16.89
N GLY A 460 -2.41 -23.84 -17.51
CA GLY A 460 -3.52 -24.56 -18.14
C GLY A 460 -3.13 -25.29 -19.43
N THR A 461 -2.27 -24.69 -20.26
CA THR A 461 -1.88 -25.29 -21.55
C THR A 461 -0.72 -26.29 -21.42
N PHE A 462 0.27 -25.98 -20.60
CA PHE A 462 1.55 -26.70 -20.59
C PHE A 462 1.84 -27.46 -19.29
N GLY A 463 1.05 -27.31 -18.22
CA GLY A 463 1.12 -28.21 -17.06
C GLY A 463 1.77 -27.66 -15.78
N GLY A 464 1.70 -26.35 -15.53
CA GLY A 464 1.83 -25.75 -14.18
C GLY A 464 3.22 -25.63 -13.56
N ASP A 465 4.05 -26.67 -13.64
CA ASP A 465 5.31 -26.78 -12.87
C ASP A 465 6.54 -26.18 -13.59
N GLN A 466 6.34 -25.17 -14.43
CA GLN A 466 7.35 -24.73 -15.40
C GLN A 466 8.04 -23.43 -15.06
N GLN A 467 9.33 -23.37 -15.39
CA GLN A 467 10.09 -22.14 -15.34
C GLN A 467 9.54 -21.15 -16.37
N LYS A 468 9.35 -19.91 -15.94
CA LYS A 468 8.96 -18.81 -16.84
C LYS A 468 10.05 -18.58 -17.89
N LEU A 469 9.64 -18.26 -19.10
CA LEU A 469 10.57 -17.92 -20.17
C LEU A 469 11.06 -16.48 -20.05
N ASN A 470 12.25 -16.21 -20.59
CA ASN A 470 12.75 -14.86 -20.78
C ASN A 470 12.24 -14.34 -22.13
N ILE A 471 11.46 -13.27 -22.13
CA ILE A 471 10.88 -12.67 -23.34
C ILE A 471 11.32 -11.21 -23.45
N LYS A 472 11.80 -10.82 -24.63
CA LYS A 472 12.11 -9.43 -24.96
C LYS A 472 11.16 -8.91 -26.03
N PHE A 473 10.51 -7.78 -25.76
CA PHE A 473 9.65 -7.12 -26.73
C PHE A 473 10.39 -6.01 -27.47
N LYS A 474 10.18 -5.95 -28.79
CA LYS A 474 10.71 -4.91 -29.68
C LYS A 474 9.64 -4.39 -30.64
N MET A 475 9.89 -3.24 -31.24
CA MET A 475 9.09 -2.70 -32.33
C MET A 475 9.96 -2.45 -33.56
N GLN A 476 9.42 -2.74 -34.75
CA GLN A 476 10.09 -2.53 -36.03
C GLN A 476 9.06 -2.13 -37.09
N ALA A 477 9.35 -1.08 -37.87
CA ALA A 477 8.52 -0.73 -39.03
C ALA A 477 8.75 -1.70 -40.20
N ASN A 478 7.76 -1.83 -41.09
CA ASN A 478 7.81 -2.71 -42.27
C ASN A 478 8.26 -4.15 -41.93
N LEU A 479 7.75 -4.70 -40.84
CA LEU A 479 8.04 -6.06 -40.45
C LEU A 479 7.45 -7.03 -41.47
N VAL A 480 8.31 -7.86 -42.08
CA VAL A 480 7.93 -8.87 -43.07
C VAL A 480 8.37 -10.28 -42.65
N ASP A 481 7.70 -11.30 -43.17
CA ASP A 481 8.09 -12.70 -43.04
C ASP A 481 9.18 -13.11 -44.05
N ALA A 482 9.42 -14.41 -44.15
CA ALA A 482 10.43 -14.99 -45.04
C ALA A 482 10.10 -14.83 -46.54
N ASP A 483 8.81 -14.69 -46.88
CA ASP A 483 8.34 -14.51 -48.25
C ASP A 483 8.24 -13.01 -48.63
N GLY A 484 8.46 -12.12 -47.67
CA GLY A 484 8.43 -10.67 -47.84
C GLY A 484 7.04 -10.06 -47.60
N ASP A 485 6.09 -10.84 -47.08
CA ASP A 485 4.75 -10.37 -46.76
C ASP A 485 4.74 -9.65 -45.42
N ILE A 486 3.95 -8.57 -45.32
CA ILE A 486 3.85 -7.77 -44.09
C ILE A 486 3.19 -8.60 -42.99
N VAL A 487 3.87 -8.72 -41.85
CA VAL A 487 3.35 -9.41 -40.65
C VAL A 487 3.14 -8.44 -39.49
N ARG A 488 2.25 -8.81 -38.56
CA ARG A 488 1.92 -8.00 -37.38
C ARG A 488 2.95 -8.14 -36.27
N ALA A 489 3.44 -9.35 -36.10
CA ALA A 489 4.48 -9.67 -35.13
C ALA A 489 5.23 -10.92 -35.61
N ARG A 490 6.40 -11.15 -35.02
CA ARG A 490 7.15 -12.40 -35.16
C ARG A 490 7.82 -12.75 -33.84
N CYS A 491 7.96 -14.04 -33.58
CA CYS A 491 8.70 -14.58 -32.44
C CYS A 491 9.95 -15.32 -32.93
N ASN A 492 11.13 -14.83 -32.56
CA ASN A 492 12.40 -15.44 -32.90
C ASN A 492 13.09 -15.97 -31.64
N PRO A 493 13.63 -17.21 -31.66
CA PRO A 493 14.54 -17.63 -30.62
C PRO A 493 15.89 -16.94 -30.77
N GLU A 494 16.38 -16.34 -29.69
CA GLU A 494 17.70 -15.72 -29.67
C GLU A 494 18.63 -16.48 -28.72
N HIS A 495 19.80 -16.84 -29.24
CA HIS A 495 20.91 -17.36 -28.46
C HIS A 495 21.94 -16.25 -28.32
N LEU A 496 22.09 -15.70 -27.11
CA LEU A 496 23.22 -14.81 -26.87
C LEU A 496 24.49 -15.62 -26.71
N ASN A 497 25.41 -15.40 -27.63
CA ASN A 497 26.78 -15.85 -27.50
C ASN A 497 27.56 -14.79 -26.70
N ILE A 498 27.29 -14.66 -25.39
CA ILE A 498 27.97 -13.65 -24.56
C ILE A 498 29.40 -14.14 -24.30
N GLN A 499 30.41 -13.39 -24.75
CA GLN A 499 31.85 -13.69 -24.53
C GLN A 499 32.31 -13.57 -23.05
N ALA A 500 31.42 -13.69 -22.08
CA ALA A 500 31.73 -13.59 -20.65
C ALA A 500 30.89 -14.54 -19.77
N GLY A 501 30.57 -15.74 -20.26
CA GLY A 501 30.05 -16.82 -19.40
C GLY A 501 28.54 -16.86 -19.15
N GLY A 502 27.74 -16.01 -19.80
CA GLY A 502 26.27 -16.11 -19.81
C GLY A 502 25.79 -16.97 -20.98
N THR A 503 25.07 -18.05 -20.69
CA THR A 503 24.41 -18.93 -21.69
C THR A 503 22.89 -18.69 -21.75
N GLY A 504 22.44 -17.49 -21.37
CA GLY A 504 21.03 -17.19 -21.23
C GLY A 504 20.30 -17.16 -22.58
N ASN A 505 19.39 -18.11 -22.78
CA ASN A 505 18.45 -18.10 -23.91
C ASN A 505 17.26 -17.18 -23.60
N TYR A 506 16.77 -16.46 -24.60
CA TYR A 506 15.52 -15.73 -24.53
C TYR A 506 14.78 -15.78 -25.87
N GLN A 507 13.51 -15.36 -25.87
CA GLN A 507 12.71 -15.23 -27.09
C GLN A 507 12.45 -13.75 -27.36
N GLU A 508 12.65 -13.35 -28.61
CA GLU A 508 12.40 -11.99 -29.06
C GLU A 508 11.06 -11.93 -29.79
N ILE A 509 10.13 -11.12 -29.26
CA ILE A 509 8.86 -10.84 -29.91
C ILE A 509 8.93 -9.42 -30.49
N ILE A 510 8.89 -9.34 -31.82
CA ILE A 510 8.98 -8.06 -32.54
C ILE A 510 7.61 -7.71 -33.10
N TYR A 511 7.09 -6.55 -32.74
CA TYR A 511 5.84 -6.00 -33.25
C TYR A 511 6.06 -5.03 -34.41
N ASN A 512 5.18 -5.09 -35.40
CA ASN A 512 5.16 -4.13 -36.47
C ASN A 512 4.62 -2.78 -35.98
N SER A 513 5.46 -1.75 -35.92
CA SER A 513 5.05 -0.43 -35.43
C SER A 513 3.95 0.20 -36.27
N ASP A 514 3.94 -0.06 -37.59
CA ASP A 514 2.95 0.52 -38.53
C ASP A 514 1.52 0.00 -38.26
N GLN A 515 1.41 -1.16 -37.59
CA GLN A 515 0.13 -1.75 -37.18
C GLN A 515 -0.34 -1.24 -35.81
N LEU A 516 0.58 -0.72 -34.99
CA LEU A 516 0.29 -0.16 -33.66
C LEU A 516 -0.18 1.29 -33.77
N ALA A 517 0.54 2.11 -34.52
CA ALA A 517 0.09 3.43 -34.93
C ALA A 517 0.57 3.70 -36.35
N GLY A 518 -0.37 3.97 -37.26
CA GLY A 518 -0.06 4.04 -38.69
C GLY A 518 -1.31 4.00 -39.56
N PRO A 519 -1.14 4.02 -40.90
CA PRO A 519 -2.25 3.95 -41.84
C PRO A 519 -3.01 2.63 -41.77
N ASP A 520 -2.35 1.56 -41.32
CA ASP A 520 -2.89 0.21 -41.19
C ASP A 520 -3.19 -0.13 -39.71
N LEU A 521 -3.83 0.82 -39.01
CA LEU A 521 -4.11 0.72 -37.58
C LEU A 521 -4.91 -0.55 -37.24
N THR A 522 -4.27 -1.46 -36.52
CA THR A 522 -4.94 -2.67 -36.02
C THR A 522 -5.70 -2.36 -34.72
N SER A 523 -6.91 -2.89 -34.59
CA SER A 523 -7.72 -2.80 -33.37
C SER A 523 -7.00 -3.40 -32.15
N ASN A 524 -7.31 -2.90 -30.96
CA ASN A 524 -6.66 -3.36 -29.72
C ASN A 524 -6.88 -4.84 -29.42
N ILE A 525 -8.04 -5.40 -29.78
CA ILE A 525 -8.33 -6.83 -29.58
C ILE A 525 -7.45 -7.74 -30.45
N TYR A 526 -7.14 -7.32 -31.68
CA TYR A 526 -6.22 -8.07 -32.54
C TYR A 526 -4.78 -8.00 -32.06
N ILE A 527 -4.35 -6.85 -31.52
CA ILE A 527 -3.02 -6.74 -30.90
C ILE A 527 -2.94 -7.63 -29.65
N ALA A 528 -3.98 -7.64 -28.81
CA ALA A 528 -4.04 -8.54 -27.66
C ALA A 528 -3.95 -10.02 -28.08
N LYS A 529 -4.71 -10.42 -29.10
CA LYS A 529 -4.63 -11.75 -29.73
C LYS A 529 -3.21 -12.04 -30.21
N SER A 530 -2.56 -11.11 -30.90
CA SER A 530 -1.18 -11.28 -31.36
C SER A 530 -0.21 -11.49 -30.20
N ILE A 531 -0.36 -10.78 -29.07
CA ILE A 531 0.51 -10.95 -27.89
C ILE A 531 0.39 -12.37 -27.34
N ILE A 532 -0.84 -12.86 -27.17
CA ILE A 532 -1.09 -14.23 -26.72
C ILE A 532 -0.48 -15.23 -27.72
N HIS A 533 -0.67 -15.01 -29.02
CA HIS A 533 -0.18 -15.89 -30.09
C HIS A 533 1.35 -15.99 -30.13
N GLU A 534 2.05 -14.86 -30.10
CA GLU A 534 3.52 -14.86 -30.12
C GLU A 534 4.12 -15.42 -28.82
N LEU A 535 3.47 -15.22 -27.67
CA LEU A 535 3.90 -15.86 -26.42
C LEU A 535 3.77 -17.39 -26.52
N ILE A 536 2.76 -17.93 -27.19
CA ILE A 536 2.67 -19.38 -27.40
C ILE A 536 3.82 -19.87 -28.29
N HIS A 537 4.13 -19.15 -29.37
CA HIS A 537 5.31 -19.48 -30.19
C HIS A 537 6.61 -19.46 -29.38
N ALA A 538 6.78 -18.50 -28.48
CA ALA A 538 7.96 -18.43 -27.61
C ALA A 538 8.14 -19.72 -26.77
N TYR A 539 7.06 -20.30 -26.25
CA TYR A 539 7.12 -21.56 -25.50
C TYR A 539 7.35 -22.79 -26.38
N LEU A 540 6.74 -22.82 -27.56
CA LEU A 540 7.00 -23.88 -28.53
C LEU A 540 8.45 -23.86 -29.05
N ASN A 541 9.06 -22.67 -29.16
CA ASN A 541 10.45 -22.50 -29.58
C ASN A 541 11.46 -23.01 -28.54
N VAL A 542 11.28 -22.70 -27.25
CA VAL A 542 12.19 -23.20 -26.19
C VAL A 542 12.21 -24.73 -26.14
N LYS A 543 11.05 -25.34 -26.42
CA LYS A 543 10.90 -26.77 -26.57
C LYS A 543 11.71 -27.37 -27.71
N PHE A 544 11.75 -26.68 -28.85
CA PHE A 544 12.54 -27.09 -30.01
C PHE A 544 14.05 -27.04 -29.74
N LEU A 545 14.50 -26.04 -28.97
CA LEU A 545 15.93 -25.79 -28.75
C LEU A 545 16.54 -26.60 -27.61
N ASN A 546 15.71 -27.06 -26.66
CA ASN A 546 16.19 -27.84 -25.53
C ASN A 546 15.10 -28.81 -25.04
N THR A 547 15.08 -30.00 -25.65
CA THR A 547 14.08 -31.05 -25.38
C THR A 547 14.01 -31.43 -23.89
N ALA A 548 15.15 -31.36 -23.17
CA ALA A 548 15.27 -31.66 -21.74
C ALA A 548 14.83 -30.52 -20.80
N ASN A 549 14.87 -29.24 -21.22
CA ASN A 549 14.60 -28.08 -20.34
C ASN A 549 13.26 -27.39 -20.59
N GLY A 550 12.44 -27.87 -21.53
CA GLY A 550 11.09 -27.33 -21.70
C GLY A 550 10.00 -28.09 -20.91
N PRO A 551 8.74 -27.60 -20.92
CA PRO A 551 7.51 -28.31 -20.52
C PRO A 551 7.40 -29.86 -20.64
N SER A 552 6.99 -30.58 -19.60
CA SER A 552 6.35 -31.89 -19.82
C SER A 552 4.86 -31.68 -20.10
N LEU A 553 4.36 -32.14 -21.26
CA LEU A 553 2.92 -32.09 -21.57
C LEU A 553 2.24 -33.27 -20.87
N THR A 554 1.75 -33.05 -19.65
CA THR A 554 1.25 -34.10 -18.76
C THR A 554 0.01 -34.85 -19.29
N PHE A 555 -0.72 -34.30 -20.26
CA PHE A 555 -1.81 -35.01 -20.96
C PHE A 555 -1.34 -35.90 -22.12
N LEU A 556 -0.04 -35.93 -22.40
CA LEU A 556 0.61 -36.83 -23.36
C LEU A 556 1.40 -37.93 -22.63
N SER A 557 0.96 -38.31 -21.43
CA SER A 557 1.68 -39.04 -20.37
C SER A 557 2.25 -40.42 -20.70
N ASP A 558 2.13 -40.91 -21.93
CA ASP A 558 2.63 -42.25 -22.32
C ASP A 558 3.69 -42.20 -23.45
N LEU A 559 4.00 -41.02 -23.99
CA LEU A 559 5.07 -40.83 -24.97
C LEU A 559 6.14 -39.89 -24.39
N GLU A 560 7.41 -40.27 -24.50
CA GLU A 560 8.48 -39.32 -24.24
C GLU A 560 8.44 -38.22 -25.31
N LEU A 561 8.69 -36.96 -24.96
CA LEU A 561 8.56 -35.84 -25.90
C LEU A 561 9.48 -35.99 -27.12
N GLU A 562 10.59 -36.73 -27.00
CA GLU A 562 11.45 -37.12 -28.12
C GLU A 562 10.67 -37.94 -29.17
N GLU A 563 9.82 -38.89 -28.75
CA GLU A 563 8.94 -39.68 -29.63
C GLU A 563 7.83 -38.82 -30.25
N LEU A 564 7.39 -37.79 -29.54
CA LEU A 564 6.39 -36.81 -30.01
C LEU A 564 6.97 -35.84 -31.04
N LEU A 565 8.18 -35.33 -30.81
CA LEU A 565 8.88 -34.48 -31.77
C LEU A 565 9.36 -35.27 -32.99
N GLU A 566 9.68 -36.56 -32.83
CA GLU A 566 9.96 -37.46 -33.94
C GLU A 566 8.71 -37.67 -34.83
N GLN A 567 7.51 -37.73 -34.22
CA GLN A 567 6.22 -37.80 -34.94
C GLN A 567 5.76 -36.47 -35.55
N VAL A 568 6.09 -35.34 -34.93
CA VAL A 568 5.60 -34.00 -35.32
C VAL A 568 6.57 -33.30 -36.29
N PHE A 569 7.89 -33.59 -36.21
CA PHE A 569 8.92 -32.80 -36.89
C PHE A 569 10.06 -33.59 -37.57
N ASN A 570 10.12 -34.93 -37.53
CA ASN A 570 11.18 -35.68 -38.25
C ASN A 570 10.86 -35.80 -39.74
N THR A 571 11.27 -34.79 -40.50
CA THR A 571 11.12 -34.67 -41.96
C THR A 571 12.08 -35.57 -42.71
N ASN A 572 11.77 -36.86 -42.79
CA ASN A 572 12.26 -37.72 -43.89
C ASN A 572 11.16 -38.55 -44.56
N ASP A 573 9.93 -38.56 -44.03
CA ASP A 573 8.78 -39.18 -44.69
C ASP A 573 7.65 -38.14 -44.88
N PRO A 574 7.29 -37.77 -46.13
CA PRO A 574 6.20 -36.85 -46.42
C PRO A 574 4.80 -37.46 -46.18
N LEU A 575 4.70 -38.69 -45.66
CA LEU A 575 3.45 -39.33 -45.29
C LEU A 575 3.52 -39.91 -43.86
N GLN A 576 2.62 -39.43 -42.98
CA GLN A 576 2.22 -39.97 -41.65
C GLN A 576 2.89 -39.38 -40.39
N LEU A 577 2.74 -38.10 -40.05
CA LEU A 577 1.57 -37.59 -39.29
C LEU A 577 1.70 -36.06 -39.16
N GLY A 578 1.05 -35.30 -40.06
CA GLY A 578 1.20 -33.84 -40.19
C GLY A 578 0.57 -33.00 -39.06
N ILE A 579 1.08 -33.11 -37.82
CA ILE A 579 0.66 -32.23 -36.73
C ILE A 579 1.48 -30.92 -36.83
N ASN A 580 1.02 -29.97 -37.64
CA ASN A 580 1.55 -28.60 -37.63
C ASN A 580 1.41 -27.99 -36.22
N GLN A 581 2.35 -27.15 -35.73
CA GLN A 581 2.22 -26.40 -34.45
C GLN A 581 0.86 -25.70 -34.32
N HIS A 582 0.32 -25.25 -35.45
CA HIS A 582 -0.98 -24.61 -35.50
C HIS A 582 -2.16 -25.58 -35.30
N ASN A 583 -2.03 -26.89 -35.59
CA ASN A 583 -3.04 -27.90 -35.24
C ASN A 583 -3.13 -28.08 -33.71
N PHE A 584 -1.98 -28.11 -33.02
CA PHE A 584 -1.94 -28.09 -31.56
C PHE A 584 -2.65 -26.85 -30.99
N MET A 585 -2.36 -25.67 -31.54
CA MET A 585 -3.03 -24.43 -31.12
C MET A 585 -4.54 -24.52 -31.30
N SER A 586 -5.03 -25.12 -32.39
CA SER A 586 -6.46 -25.24 -32.61
C SER A 586 -7.18 -26.10 -31.57
N GLN A 587 -6.52 -27.12 -31.02
CA GLN A 587 -7.13 -28.07 -30.10
C GLN A 587 -7.03 -27.63 -28.64
N HIS A 588 -5.90 -27.04 -28.25
CA HIS A 588 -5.59 -26.74 -26.86
C HIS A 588 -5.57 -25.25 -26.54
N MET A 589 -5.33 -24.38 -27.53
CA MET A 589 -5.17 -22.95 -27.28
C MET A 589 -6.44 -22.16 -27.52
N ILE A 590 -7.30 -22.57 -28.45
CA ILE A 590 -8.56 -21.86 -28.71
C ILE A 590 -9.39 -21.67 -27.42
N PRO A 591 -9.60 -22.68 -26.56
CA PRO A 591 -10.32 -22.47 -25.30
C PRO A 591 -9.67 -21.40 -24.40
N GLU A 592 -8.34 -21.41 -24.29
CA GLU A 592 -7.59 -20.44 -23.48
C GLU A 592 -7.69 -19.01 -24.05
N PHE A 593 -7.59 -18.85 -25.37
CA PHE A 593 -7.84 -17.57 -26.05
C PHE A 593 -9.24 -17.05 -25.76
N GLN A 594 -10.25 -17.92 -25.82
CA GLN A 594 -11.62 -17.51 -25.55
C GLN A 594 -11.78 -17.00 -24.12
N THR A 595 -11.21 -17.71 -23.14
CA THR A 595 -11.27 -17.31 -21.75
C THR A 595 -10.58 -15.97 -21.54
N ILE A 596 -9.31 -15.82 -21.94
CA ILE A 596 -8.55 -14.57 -21.77
C ILE A 596 -9.23 -13.39 -22.45
N LEU A 597 -9.64 -13.54 -23.72
CA LEU A 597 -10.28 -12.47 -24.47
C LEU A 597 -11.63 -12.08 -23.87
N SER A 598 -12.37 -13.05 -23.30
CA SER A 598 -13.65 -12.78 -22.63
C SER A 598 -13.49 -11.94 -21.37
N GLU A 599 -12.37 -12.08 -20.65
CA GLU A 599 -12.09 -11.35 -19.41
C GLU A 599 -11.73 -9.89 -19.65
N ILE A 600 -11.11 -9.59 -20.80
CA ILE A 600 -10.59 -8.25 -21.12
C ILE A 600 -11.40 -7.52 -22.21
N ILE A 601 -12.48 -8.12 -22.70
CA ILE A 601 -13.23 -7.59 -23.85
C ILE A 601 -13.74 -6.16 -23.61
N THR A 602 -14.24 -5.87 -22.42
CA THR A 602 -14.77 -4.55 -22.03
C THR A 602 -13.69 -3.50 -21.88
N ASP A 603 -12.43 -3.90 -21.79
CA ASP A 603 -11.29 -2.98 -21.75
C ASP A 603 -10.74 -2.71 -23.16
N LEU A 604 -10.97 -3.61 -24.12
CA LEU A 604 -10.46 -3.51 -25.48
C LEU A 604 -11.49 -3.00 -26.49
N ILE A 605 -12.78 -3.16 -26.22
CA ILE A 605 -13.90 -2.78 -27.08
C ILE A 605 -14.83 -1.85 -26.29
N PRO A 606 -15.25 -0.69 -26.86
CA PRO A 606 -16.15 0.23 -26.17
C PRO A 606 -17.48 -0.44 -25.81
N GLN A 607 -18.03 -0.10 -24.64
CA GLN A 607 -19.33 -0.63 -24.21
C GLN A 607 -20.46 -0.33 -25.23
N SER A 608 -20.39 0.82 -25.92
CA SER A 608 -21.33 1.16 -26.99
C SER A 608 -21.32 0.12 -28.12
N ASP A 609 -20.13 -0.34 -28.50
CA ASP A 609 -19.94 -1.25 -29.60
C ASP A 609 -20.36 -2.67 -29.18
N ILE A 610 -20.07 -3.07 -27.95
CA ILE A 610 -20.57 -4.32 -27.36
C ILE A 610 -22.11 -4.37 -27.39
N LEU A 611 -22.78 -3.26 -27.05
CA LEU A 611 -24.25 -3.17 -27.10
C LEU A 611 -24.78 -3.25 -28.54
N VAL A 612 -24.09 -2.66 -29.52
CA VAL A 612 -24.45 -2.76 -30.93
C VAL A 612 -24.25 -4.19 -31.43
N LEU A 613 -23.10 -4.82 -31.13
CA LEU A 613 -22.78 -6.19 -31.54
C LEU A 613 -23.81 -7.17 -30.99
N ASN A 614 -24.18 -7.08 -29.71
CA ASN A 614 -25.24 -7.92 -29.10
C ASN A 614 -26.58 -7.90 -29.85
N ASN A 615 -26.86 -6.84 -30.61
CA ASN A 615 -28.09 -6.68 -31.40
C ASN A 615 -27.87 -6.83 -32.91
N THR A 616 -26.65 -7.18 -33.35
CA THR A 616 -26.30 -7.31 -34.76
C THR A 616 -26.46 -8.78 -35.20
N PRO A 617 -27.36 -9.09 -36.15
CA PRO A 617 -27.46 -10.43 -36.71
C PRO A 617 -26.30 -10.70 -37.68
N ILE A 618 -25.79 -11.92 -37.65
CA ILE A 618 -24.88 -12.47 -38.66
C ILE A 618 -25.73 -13.10 -39.76
N THR A 619 -25.49 -12.70 -41.01
CA THR A 619 -26.23 -13.19 -42.18
C THR A 619 -25.32 -13.85 -43.20
N ASP A 620 -25.87 -14.76 -44.01
CA ASP A 620 -25.18 -15.31 -45.18
C ASP A 620 -25.02 -14.27 -46.31
N PHE A 621 -24.42 -14.68 -47.44
CA PHE A 621 -24.24 -13.81 -48.62
C PHE A 621 -25.56 -13.36 -49.26
N ASN A 622 -26.67 -14.04 -48.97
CA ASN A 622 -28.01 -13.70 -49.45
C ASN A 622 -28.79 -12.85 -48.44
N GLY A 623 -28.19 -12.51 -47.29
CA GLY A 623 -28.87 -11.79 -46.21
C GLY A 623 -29.77 -12.67 -45.36
N ASN A 624 -29.73 -14.00 -45.51
CA ASN A 624 -30.47 -14.90 -44.63
C ASN A 624 -29.82 -14.91 -43.25
N PHE A 625 -30.65 -14.83 -42.21
CA PHE A 625 -30.22 -14.91 -40.83
C PHE A 625 -29.51 -16.25 -40.54
N ILE A 626 -28.29 -16.18 -39.99
CA ILE A 626 -27.54 -17.34 -39.48
C ILE A 626 -27.71 -17.41 -37.96
N GLU A 627 -27.27 -16.37 -37.26
CA GLU A 627 -27.35 -16.27 -35.80
C GLU A 627 -27.31 -14.80 -35.33
N ASN A 628 -27.66 -14.55 -34.06
CA ASN A 628 -27.28 -13.29 -33.42
C ASN A 628 -25.79 -13.32 -33.07
N PHE A 629 -25.13 -12.17 -33.03
CA PHE A 629 -23.72 -12.08 -32.62
C PHE A 629 -23.47 -12.85 -31.32
N ASN A 630 -22.58 -13.83 -31.38
CA ASN A 630 -22.21 -14.66 -30.25
C ASN A 630 -20.75 -14.37 -29.89
N PHE A 631 -20.51 -13.82 -28.71
CA PHE A 631 -19.15 -13.49 -28.26
C PHE A 631 -18.23 -14.72 -28.16
N GLN A 632 -18.76 -15.89 -27.83
CA GLN A 632 -17.95 -17.11 -27.82
C GLN A 632 -17.46 -17.44 -29.23
N HIS A 633 -18.33 -17.38 -30.24
CA HIS A 633 -17.95 -17.59 -31.64
C HIS A 633 -17.00 -16.51 -32.14
N PHE A 634 -17.21 -15.25 -31.73
CA PHE A 634 -16.29 -14.16 -32.02
C PHE A 634 -14.88 -14.45 -31.52
N TYR A 635 -14.74 -14.87 -30.25
CA TYR A 635 -13.44 -15.24 -29.69
C TYR A 635 -12.83 -16.46 -30.40
N THR A 636 -13.65 -17.47 -30.76
CA THR A 636 -13.19 -18.62 -31.57
C THR A 636 -12.62 -18.14 -32.91
N SER A 637 -13.35 -17.28 -33.62
CA SER A 637 -12.93 -16.75 -34.92
C SER A 637 -11.64 -15.93 -34.82
N LEU A 638 -11.48 -15.14 -33.75
CA LEU A 638 -10.22 -14.43 -33.48
C LEU A 638 -9.05 -15.39 -33.24
N ALA A 639 -9.28 -16.48 -32.50
CA ALA A 639 -8.25 -17.49 -32.22
C ALA A 639 -7.83 -18.26 -33.49
N TYR A 640 -8.76 -18.51 -34.41
CA TYR A 640 -8.49 -19.12 -35.72
C TYR A 640 -7.76 -18.20 -36.70
N GLU A 641 -7.80 -16.87 -36.50
CA GLU A 641 -7.10 -15.94 -37.37
C GLU A 641 -5.58 -16.20 -37.31
N GLY A 642 -4.96 -16.49 -38.44
CA GLY A 642 -3.54 -16.86 -38.52
C GLY A 642 -3.30 -18.38 -38.61
N LEU A 643 -4.35 -19.19 -38.44
CA LEU A 643 -4.29 -20.65 -38.64
C LEU A 643 -4.81 -21.07 -40.03
N HIS A 644 -4.87 -20.14 -41.00
CA HIS A 644 -5.52 -20.34 -42.30
C HIS A 644 -4.96 -21.53 -43.10
N HIS A 645 -3.69 -21.87 -42.91
CA HIS A 645 -3.02 -22.95 -43.63
C HIS A 645 -3.03 -24.29 -42.86
N THR A 646 -3.95 -24.46 -41.92
CA THR A 646 -4.03 -25.67 -41.10
C THR A 646 -5.19 -26.55 -41.49
N ASP A 647 -5.04 -27.86 -41.32
CA ASP A 647 -6.13 -28.80 -41.52
C ASP A 647 -7.33 -28.46 -40.64
N SER A 648 -7.09 -28.00 -39.41
CA SER A 648 -8.17 -27.58 -38.50
C SER A 648 -8.97 -26.39 -39.06
N TYR A 649 -8.30 -25.36 -39.58
CA TYR A 649 -8.99 -24.23 -40.22
C TYR A 649 -9.69 -24.65 -41.52
N LEU A 650 -9.00 -25.41 -42.37
CA LEU A 650 -9.56 -25.88 -43.63
C LEU A 650 -10.84 -26.70 -43.39
N ASN A 651 -10.81 -27.62 -42.43
CA ASN A 651 -11.92 -28.52 -42.14
C ASN A 651 -13.06 -27.85 -41.36
N ASN A 652 -12.74 -27.01 -40.37
CA ASN A 652 -13.74 -26.44 -39.47
C ASN A 652 -14.30 -25.09 -39.95
N ILE A 653 -13.50 -24.31 -40.71
CA ILE A 653 -13.85 -22.97 -41.17
C ILE A 653 -13.99 -22.95 -42.70
N GLU A 654 -12.91 -23.17 -43.46
CA GLU A 654 -12.88 -22.88 -44.90
C GLU A 654 -13.85 -23.74 -45.73
N ASN A 655 -13.88 -25.05 -45.48
CA ASN A 655 -14.75 -25.99 -46.20
C ASN A 655 -16.22 -25.90 -45.78
N ASN A 656 -16.54 -25.18 -44.71
CA ASN A 656 -17.90 -24.95 -44.25
C ASN A 656 -18.32 -23.50 -44.54
N VAL A 657 -19.08 -23.29 -45.60
CA VAL A 657 -19.50 -21.95 -46.07
C VAL A 657 -20.16 -21.10 -44.98
N ILE A 658 -20.92 -21.71 -44.06
CA ILE A 658 -21.57 -20.99 -42.95
C ILE A 658 -20.53 -20.54 -41.92
N GLU A 659 -19.59 -21.42 -41.54
CA GLU A 659 -18.55 -21.09 -40.56
C GLU A 659 -17.51 -20.12 -41.13
N LEU A 660 -17.12 -20.27 -42.41
CA LEU A 660 -16.31 -19.27 -43.11
C LEU A 660 -16.97 -17.89 -43.10
N ARG A 661 -18.28 -17.84 -43.33
CA ARG A 661 -19.04 -16.59 -43.29
C ARG A 661 -19.05 -15.97 -41.90
N LYS A 662 -19.33 -16.77 -40.86
CA LYS A 662 -19.26 -16.31 -39.46
C LYS A 662 -17.86 -15.78 -39.14
N HIS A 663 -16.80 -16.52 -39.48
CA HIS A 663 -15.41 -16.13 -39.28
C HIS A 663 -15.10 -14.77 -39.91
N GLN A 664 -15.50 -14.56 -41.16
CA GLN A 664 -15.31 -13.29 -41.87
C GLN A 664 -16.07 -12.14 -41.20
N GLU A 665 -17.33 -12.34 -40.81
CA GLU A 665 -18.15 -11.29 -40.19
C GLU A 665 -17.64 -10.94 -38.80
N TYR A 666 -17.34 -11.93 -37.96
CA TYR A 666 -16.76 -11.74 -36.63
C TYR A 666 -15.43 -10.99 -36.70
N ASN A 667 -14.52 -11.40 -37.57
CA ASN A 667 -13.24 -10.73 -37.76
C ASN A 667 -13.40 -9.30 -38.30
N ARG A 668 -14.36 -9.05 -39.20
CA ARG A 668 -14.68 -7.68 -39.64
C ARG A 668 -15.11 -6.80 -38.48
N HIS A 669 -15.95 -7.31 -37.58
CA HIS A 669 -16.37 -6.56 -36.39
C HIS A 669 -15.19 -6.29 -35.44
N GLY A 670 -14.33 -7.28 -35.20
CA GLY A 670 -13.14 -7.11 -34.36
C GLY A 670 -12.19 -6.06 -34.90
N ARG A 671 -11.96 -6.00 -36.22
CA ARG A 671 -11.07 -5.01 -36.85
C ARG A 671 -11.60 -3.57 -36.73
N ASN A 672 -12.92 -3.40 -36.68
CA ASN A 672 -13.57 -2.09 -36.73
C ASN A 672 -13.91 -1.51 -35.35
N SER A 673 -13.71 -2.27 -34.27
CA SER A 673 -14.03 -1.81 -32.92
C SER A 673 -12.79 -1.84 -32.02
N SER A 674 -12.47 -0.68 -31.44
CA SER A 674 -11.30 -0.53 -30.59
C SER A 674 -11.53 0.61 -29.60
N GLN A 675 -11.44 0.30 -28.32
CA GLN A 675 -11.43 1.31 -27.26
C GLN A 675 -10.07 2.00 -27.26
N ASN A 676 -10.03 3.33 -27.11
CA ASN A 676 -8.75 4.02 -27.13
C ASN A 676 -7.88 3.57 -25.93
N CYS A 677 -6.60 3.34 -26.20
CA CYS A 677 -5.57 3.08 -25.19
C CYS A 677 -4.72 4.33 -24.90
N LEU A 678 -4.94 5.42 -25.65
CA LEU A 678 -4.27 6.71 -25.57
C LEU A 678 -5.13 7.75 -24.87
#